data_AF-A0A8H3BTG0-F1
#
_entry.id   AF-A0A8H3BTG0-F1
#
_cell.length_a   1.000
_cell.length_b   1.000
_cell.length_c   1.000
_cell.angle_alpha   90.00
_cell.angle_beta   90.00
_cell.angle_gamma   90.00
#
_symmetry.space_group_name_H-M   'P 1'
#
loop_
_entity.id
_entity.type
_entity.pdbx_description
1 polymer ?
#
loop_
_entity_poly.entity_id
_entity_poly.type
_entity_poly.pdbx_seq_one_letter_code
_entity_poly.pdbx_strand_id
1 'polypeptide(L)'
;MIFSNRNLLLGVLATVAVQSVQGVAVWGQCGGKGWTGGTTCDAGSYCQSQGEYYSQCVPGTASGTTTSGAATPTSTALRGLHALAKAKGRYFGTATDQLWNINDAAYLSITGNPNEFGMNTPGNQLKWDATERSRGVFTYTYGDYEVSWAKNHSQAIRGHTLVWHSQLPSWVSNGGFNSATLISIMQNHISNVMGRYKGQMYAWDVVNEMFNDDGTWRTSVFYNTIGSSYIAVALRAARAADPKAKLYLNEYNTDWTGSKSNAMYNLAKDLLAQGVPLDGIGFQAHLVVNSFSRTFQTNYQRFADLGLDVAITELDIRFTLPSTDALLAAQAENYKYVLNSCLAVSRCVGVTVWDTSDDHSWVPSTFPGTGDALLFDKNKKPKPAYYAVADALAAATQSVVDKPPPSSPGCGGMPIFGCFALSALCGPTNSRIDISHAHVSGVLKPPKKTHTPDEAFFVTFGWPAGLPFEVHQHQIEHIRSCAVELYDVALHELGGGMDWRAELGVSIDSIKLQFAEEWAQLNRMQAYLRERDIKGEVTEQHTHLYAFGRDFQELIDLGAWNARYERARSLDLAALEVTLGVICKTPADLDVLKREDKLLVQWFMQHLQRKIATTPGHLTEAYLSAMLGIHRRTRYLPPLSDLAHEISKRDTFPFMRGGQSDIWRGTWLGLPVALKLVRTITRRSGATVRGMNLDSTDPESNDNDNDNNTVCPGDAARAFKREAEIWRQLMHDNVHPFLGVWVNMGDVYLVSPFMERGDAAEWVRTRDDVDRLKVLLEIARGIEYLHLRSPAVIHGDLRLWFGVHYRFWPREGARGADAHTYSSSQVETDLESDATVTRETDVWSWGMTALEAMTAQPPYSHRRRDTQVMLDIIGGVLPTRPRTGYLSRPEGDGLWALMERCWKADPGERPSSSEIVAEMWKLQGRE
;
A
#
# COMPACT_ATOMS: atom_id res chain seq x y z
N MET A 1 1.35 -65.40 -40.69
CA MET A 1 2.26 -65.76 -41.79
C MET A 1 2.64 -64.44 -42.45
N ILE A 2 3.87 -63.91 -42.35
CA ILE A 2 5.16 -64.48 -42.82
C ILE A 2 5.04 -64.71 -44.34
N PHE A 3 5.75 -64.03 -45.23
CA PHE A 3 7.20 -64.09 -45.57
C PHE A 3 7.55 -62.89 -46.49
N SER A 4 8.78 -62.37 -46.64
CA SER A 4 10.05 -62.52 -45.90
C SER A 4 11.16 -61.62 -46.46
N ASN A 5 12.25 -61.46 -45.67
CA ASN A 5 13.66 -61.35 -46.12
C ASN A 5 14.11 -60.09 -46.91
N ARG A 6 15.32 -59.54 -46.70
CA ARG A 6 16.46 -59.98 -45.86
C ARG A 6 17.46 -58.83 -45.59
N ASN A 7 18.32 -59.05 -44.58
CA ASN A 7 19.57 -58.33 -44.24
C ASN A 7 19.39 -56.91 -43.62
N LEU A 8 20.20 -56.38 -42.70
CA LEU A 8 21.27 -56.81 -41.73
C LEU A 8 21.36 -55.64 -40.69
N LEU A 9 21.86 -55.71 -39.45
CA LEU A 9 22.57 -56.73 -38.65
C LEU A 9 22.10 -56.61 -37.16
N LEU A 10 22.97 -56.74 -36.15
CA LEU A 10 22.73 -56.52 -34.72
C LEU A 10 23.74 -55.51 -34.13
N GLY A 11 23.40 -54.97 -32.95
CA GLY A 11 24.12 -53.88 -32.27
C GLY A 11 25.32 -54.26 -31.41
N VAL A 12 25.75 -53.30 -30.58
CA VAL A 12 26.62 -53.47 -29.41
C VAL A 12 26.22 -52.45 -28.33
N LEU A 13 26.08 -52.90 -27.08
CA LEU A 13 26.02 -52.04 -25.90
C LEU A 13 27.45 -51.60 -25.53
N ALA A 14 27.69 -50.29 -25.42
CA ALA A 14 28.96 -49.76 -24.93
C ALA A 14 28.73 -48.92 -23.66
N THR A 15 29.20 -49.43 -22.53
CA THR A 15 29.30 -48.68 -21.27
C THR A 15 30.35 -47.57 -21.42
N VAL A 16 29.95 -46.31 -21.36
CA VAL A 16 30.89 -45.19 -21.21
C VAL A 16 31.33 -45.14 -19.75
N ALA A 17 32.59 -45.48 -19.50
CA ALA A 17 33.20 -45.25 -18.20
C ALA A 17 33.35 -43.74 -17.99
N VAL A 18 32.71 -43.20 -16.96
CA VAL A 18 33.03 -41.85 -16.46
C VAL A 18 34.42 -41.94 -15.83
N GLN A 19 35.44 -41.49 -16.55
CA GLN A 19 36.73 -41.21 -15.93
C GLN A 19 36.53 -40.05 -14.97
N SER A 20 36.58 -40.35 -13.67
CA SER A 20 36.78 -39.33 -12.65
C SER A 20 38.08 -38.60 -12.96
N VAL A 21 38.00 -37.30 -13.25
CA VAL A 21 39.19 -36.44 -13.27
C VAL A 21 39.69 -36.40 -11.82
N GLN A 22 40.70 -37.22 -11.51
CA GLN A 22 41.36 -37.16 -10.21
C GLN A 22 41.97 -35.78 -10.04
N GLY A 23 41.90 -35.24 -8.83
CA GLY A 23 42.58 -33.99 -8.51
C GLY A 23 44.09 -34.18 -8.66
N VAL A 24 44.78 -33.06 -8.85
CA VAL A 24 46.23 -33.04 -8.73
C VAL A 24 46.56 -33.32 -7.27
N ALA A 25 47.24 -34.44 -7.03
CA ALA A 25 47.66 -34.85 -5.69
C ALA A 25 48.46 -33.74 -5.00
N VAL A 26 48.45 -33.74 -3.66
CA VAL A 26 49.24 -32.81 -2.85
C VAL A 26 50.72 -32.88 -3.29
N TRP A 27 51.33 -31.72 -3.51
CA TRP A 27 52.66 -31.50 -4.11
C TRP A 27 52.78 -31.74 -5.63
N GLY A 28 51.70 -32.05 -6.34
CA GLY A 28 51.65 -32.08 -7.80
C GLY A 28 51.54 -30.70 -8.44
N GLN A 29 51.97 -30.57 -9.71
CA GLN A 29 51.85 -29.34 -10.49
C GLN A 29 50.40 -29.10 -10.93
N CYS A 30 49.85 -27.95 -10.55
CA CYS A 30 48.48 -27.52 -10.83
C CYS A 30 48.40 -26.24 -11.70
N GLY A 31 49.53 -25.72 -12.17
CA GLY A 31 49.56 -24.53 -13.01
C GLY A 31 50.96 -24.12 -13.45
N GLY A 32 51.01 -23.04 -14.24
CA GLY A 32 52.22 -22.50 -14.85
C GLY A 32 52.03 -22.19 -16.34
N LYS A 33 52.71 -21.16 -16.83
CA LYS A 33 52.67 -20.75 -18.24
C LYS A 33 53.18 -21.87 -19.17
N GLY A 34 52.25 -22.46 -19.93
CA GLY A 34 52.52 -23.61 -20.81
C GLY A 34 52.10 -24.98 -20.24
N TRP A 35 51.58 -25.04 -19.00
CA TRP A 35 51.02 -26.27 -18.41
C TRP A 35 49.67 -26.64 -19.04
N THR A 36 49.52 -27.91 -19.42
CA THR A 36 48.28 -28.47 -20.01
C THR A 36 47.67 -29.61 -19.20
N GLY A 37 48.23 -29.91 -18.02
CA GLY A 37 47.70 -30.91 -17.09
C GLY A 37 46.59 -30.39 -16.19
N GLY A 38 46.23 -31.16 -15.17
CA GLY A 38 45.19 -30.80 -14.20
C GLY A 38 45.49 -29.48 -13.47
N THR A 39 44.42 -28.75 -13.13
CA THR A 39 44.48 -27.42 -12.48
C THR A 39 43.78 -27.35 -11.13
N THR A 40 43.10 -28.43 -10.73
CA THR A 40 42.35 -28.54 -9.47
C THR A 40 43.06 -29.53 -8.56
N CYS A 41 43.32 -29.15 -7.30
CA CYS A 41 44.00 -29.99 -6.32
C CYS A 41 43.04 -30.94 -5.59
N ASP A 42 43.57 -32.03 -5.02
CA ASP A 42 42.80 -32.93 -4.16
C ASP A 42 42.25 -32.23 -2.89
N ALA A 43 41.10 -32.71 -2.42
CA ALA A 43 40.36 -32.12 -1.31
C ALA A 43 41.23 -31.97 -0.03
N GLY A 44 41.24 -30.77 0.55
CA GLY A 44 42.14 -30.41 1.66
C GLY A 44 43.47 -29.78 1.22
N SER A 45 43.71 -29.62 -0.08
CA SER A 45 44.86 -28.87 -0.62
C SER A 45 44.41 -27.81 -1.64
N TYR A 46 45.25 -26.79 -1.87
CA TYR A 46 44.97 -25.70 -2.82
C TYR A 46 46.17 -25.42 -3.72
N CYS A 47 45.92 -24.87 -4.91
CA CYS A 47 46.97 -24.56 -5.88
C CYS A 47 47.67 -23.25 -5.49
N GLN A 48 48.94 -23.33 -5.08
CA GLN A 48 49.77 -22.18 -4.74
C GLN A 48 50.71 -21.85 -5.91
N SER A 49 50.69 -20.60 -6.37
CA SER A 49 51.64 -20.13 -7.37
C SER A 49 53.04 -19.97 -6.77
N GLN A 50 54.05 -20.54 -7.43
CA GLN A 50 55.46 -20.47 -7.03
C GLN A 50 56.30 -19.66 -8.02
N GLY A 51 55.74 -19.32 -9.19
CA GLY A 51 56.36 -18.49 -10.23
C GLY A 51 55.53 -18.51 -11.52
N GLU A 52 55.93 -17.70 -12.51
CA GLU A 52 55.21 -17.56 -13.79
C GLU A 52 55.00 -18.90 -14.53
N TYR A 53 55.96 -19.81 -14.40
CA TYR A 53 55.98 -21.11 -15.10
C TYR A 53 55.58 -22.31 -14.22
N TYR A 54 55.28 -22.12 -12.93
CA TYR A 54 55.01 -23.25 -12.02
C TYR A 54 54.06 -22.89 -10.87
N SER A 55 53.09 -23.76 -10.59
CA SER A 55 52.17 -23.68 -9.44
C SER A 55 51.90 -25.09 -8.93
N GLN A 56 51.79 -25.27 -7.62
CA GLN A 56 51.81 -26.57 -6.95
C GLN A 56 50.70 -26.70 -5.90
N CYS A 57 50.12 -27.89 -5.77
CA CYS A 57 49.14 -28.17 -4.72
C CYS A 57 49.81 -28.26 -3.35
N VAL A 58 49.32 -27.51 -2.35
CA VAL A 58 49.86 -27.54 -0.98
C VAL A 58 48.74 -27.83 0.04
N PRO A 59 49.01 -28.58 1.12
CA PRO A 59 47.97 -28.99 2.06
C PRO A 59 47.56 -27.82 2.97
N GLY A 60 46.25 -27.64 3.16
CA GLY A 60 45.68 -26.63 4.06
C GLY A 60 45.65 -27.12 5.51
N THR A 61 46.16 -26.32 6.45
CA THR A 61 46.17 -26.64 7.88
C THR A 61 44.79 -26.41 8.53
N ALA A 62 43.97 -27.45 8.56
CA ALA A 62 42.73 -27.45 9.34
C ALA A 62 43.00 -27.78 10.82
N SER A 63 42.62 -26.88 11.74
CA SER A 63 42.40 -27.24 13.14
C SER A 63 40.91 -27.56 13.31
N GLY A 64 40.59 -28.84 13.51
CA GLY A 64 39.21 -29.32 13.53
C GLY A 64 38.59 -29.32 14.92
N THR A 65 37.27 -29.20 14.98
CA THR A 65 36.46 -29.74 16.09
C THR A 65 35.25 -30.45 15.50
N THR A 66 34.84 -31.55 16.14
CA THR A 66 34.09 -32.65 15.55
C THR A 66 32.65 -32.33 15.14
N THR A 67 32.26 -32.84 13.98
CA THR A 67 30.87 -32.86 13.48
C THR A 67 29.99 -33.84 14.25
N SER A 68 29.05 -33.33 15.04
CA SER A 68 27.77 -34.00 15.27
C SER A 68 26.80 -33.61 14.16
N GLY A 69 25.94 -34.55 13.73
CA GLY A 69 25.18 -34.46 12.48
C GLY A 69 24.50 -33.12 12.20
N ALA A 70 24.61 -32.66 10.96
CA ALA A 70 23.96 -31.45 10.47
C ALA A 70 22.44 -31.58 10.59
N ALA A 71 21.85 -31.00 11.64
CA ALA A 71 20.47 -30.60 11.61
C ALA A 71 20.31 -29.60 10.45
N THR A 72 19.42 -29.93 9.50
CA THR A 72 19.03 -29.02 8.42
C THR A 72 18.59 -27.70 9.05
N PRO A 73 19.09 -26.53 8.61
CA PRO A 73 18.69 -25.25 9.19
C PRO A 73 17.26 -24.90 8.75
N THR A 74 16.27 -25.44 9.46
CA THR A 74 14.86 -25.10 9.28
C THR A 74 14.56 -23.77 9.97
N SER A 75 15.01 -22.67 9.36
CA SER A 75 14.64 -21.31 9.75
C SER A 75 14.62 -20.42 8.50
N THR A 76 13.46 -20.32 7.85
CA THR A 76 13.18 -19.43 6.72
C THR A 76 12.83 -17.99 7.14
N ALA A 77 13.02 -17.63 8.41
CA ALA A 77 12.73 -16.30 8.93
C ALA A 77 13.90 -15.32 8.74
N LEU A 78 13.57 -14.06 8.42
CA LEU A 78 14.51 -12.94 8.44
C LEU A 78 14.94 -12.61 9.88
N ARG A 79 16.09 -11.95 10.05
CA ARG A 79 16.81 -11.81 11.32
C ARG A 79 16.67 -10.44 11.99
N GLY A 80 15.96 -9.49 11.37
CA GLY A 80 15.70 -8.16 11.91
C GLY A 80 16.91 -7.23 11.89
N LEU A 81 17.37 -6.80 10.72
CA LEU A 81 18.53 -5.91 10.60
C LEU A 81 18.39 -4.62 11.43
N HIS A 82 17.27 -3.90 11.34
CA HIS A 82 17.02 -2.73 12.18
C HIS A 82 16.93 -3.06 13.66
N ALA A 83 16.33 -4.20 14.05
CA ALA A 83 16.27 -4.60 15.45
C ALA A 83 17.67 -4.82 16.05
N LEU A 84 18.56 -5.50 15.31
CA LEU A 84 19.95 -5.71 15.69
C LEU A 84 20.77 -4.40 15.71
N ALA A 85 20.56 -3.51 14.73
CA ALA A 85 21.18 -2.19 14.71
C ALA A 85 20.72 -1.31 15.90
N LYS A 86 19.42 -1.33 16.21
CA LYS A 86 18.81 -0.59 17.32
C LYS A 86 19.33 -1.05 18.67
N ALA A 87 19.62 -2.34 18.84
CA ALA A 87 20.31 -2.87 20.02
C ALA A 87 21.74 -2.29 20.23
N LYS A 88 22.36 -1.76 19.17
CA LYS A 88 23.65 -1.03 19.23
C LYS A 88 23.48 0.50 19.20
N GLY A 89 22.25 1.01 19.36
CA GLY A 89 21.96 2.45 19.29
C GLY A 89 22.18 3.03 17.90
N ARG A 90 21.79 2.28 16.85
CA ARG A 90 21.89 2.65 15.43
C ARG A 90 20.55 2.43 14.72
N TYR A 91 20.35 3.04 13.56
CA TYR A 91 19.33 2.58 12.62
C TYR A 91 19.93 1.69 11.52
N PHE A 92 19.16 0.70 11.08
CA PHE A 92 19.25 0.16 9.72
C PHE A 92 18.02 0.63 8.92
N GLY A 93 18.18 0.90 7.63
CA GLY A 93 17.14 1.46 6.76
C GLY A 93 17.31 1.15 5.29
N THR A 94 16.34 1.57 4.48
CA THR A 94 16.32 1.43 3.02
C THR A 94 15.80 2.70 2.36
N ALA A 95 16.23 2.98 1.14
CA ALA A 95 15.50 3.89 0.26
C ALA A 95 14.26 3.19 -0.35
N THR A 96 13.31 3.98 -0.83
CA THR A 96 12.15 3.51 -1.62
C THR A 96 11.84 4.50 -2.74
N ASP A 97 11.30 4.00 -3.85
CA ASP A 97 10.85 4.84 -4.96
C ASP A 97 9.48 4.38 -5.47
N GLN A 98 8.58 5.35 -5.68
CA GLN A 98 7.29 5.14 -6.35
C GLN A 98 6.37 4.10 -5.69
N LEU A 99 6.35 4.02 -4.36
CA LEU A 99 5.60 2.99 -3.60
C LEU A 99 4.10 2.91 -3.94
N TRP A 100 3.50 3.94 -4.55
CA TRP A 100 2.12 3.92 -5.04
C TRP A 100 1.88 3.10 -6.32
N ASN A 101 2.94 2.66 -7.02
CA ASN A 101 2.85 1.83 -8.22
C ASN A 101 3.38 0.40 -8.03
N ILE A 102 4.04 0.12 -6.91
CA ILE A 102 4.57 -1.20 -6.58
C ILE A 102 3.44 -2.09 -6.06
N ASN A 103 3.14 -3.16 -6.80
CA ASN A 103 2.15 -4.18 -6.42
C ASN A 103 2.79 -5.50 -5.94
N ASP A 104 4.13 -5.53 -5.79
CA ASP A 104 4.84 -6.71 -5.29
C ASP A 104 4.69 -6.78 -3.75
N ALA A 105 3.78 -7.64 -3.30
CA ALA A 105 3.51 -7.84 -1.87
C ALA A 105 4.72 -8.40 -1.09
N ALA A 106 5.63 -9.14 -1.73
CA ALA A 106 6.83 -9.67 -1.08
C ALA A 106 7.85 -8.55 -0.87
N TYR A 107 8.03 -7.67 -1.85
CA TYR A 107 8.82 -6.44 -1.68
C TYR A 107 8.25 -5.60 -0.54
N LEU A 108 6.97 -5.20 -0.63
CA LEU A 108 6.33 -4.32 0.35
C LEU A 108 6.36 -4.90 1.78
N SER A 109 6.20 -6.22 1.93
CA SER A 109 6.28 -6.89 3.24
C SER A 109 7.68 -6.90 3.85
N ILE A 110 8.75 -6.85 3.05
CA ILE A 110 10.14 -6.79 3.55
C ILE A 110 10.53 -5.34 3.80
N THR A 111 10.33 -4.48 2.81
CA THR A 111 10.60 -3.03 2.86
C THR A 111 9.85 -2.35 4.01
N GLY A 112 8.62 -2.79 4.29
CA GLY A 112 7.75 -2.25 5.34
C GLY A 112 7.93 -2.90 6.71
N ASN A 113 8.84 -3.86 6.88
CA ASN A 113 9.05 -4.51 8.17
C ASN A 113 9.92 -3.64 9.09
N PRO A 114 9.39 -3.07 10.19
CA PRO A 114 10.16 -2.20 11.10
C PRO A 114 11.33 -2.91 11.80
N ASN A 115 11.35 -4.25 11.82
CA ASN A 115 12.47 -5.01 12.34
C ASN A 115 13.63 -5.12 11.34
N GLU A 116 13.37 -5.07 10.03
CA GLU A 116 14.41 -5.06 9.00
C GLU A 116 14.87 -3.63 8.70
N PHE A 117 13.92 -2.71 8.52
CA PHE A 117 14.18 -1.31 8.20
C PHE A 117 13.33 -0.40 9.08
N GLY A 118 13.98 0.44 9.90
CA GLY A 118 13.32 1.45 10.74
C GLY A 118 13.67 2.88 10.33
N MET A 119 14.29 3.05 9.17
CA MET A 119 14.55 4.32 8.50
C MET A 119 14.24 4.16 7.02
N ASN A 120 13.50 5.12 6.45
CA ASN A 120 13.14 5.20 5.04
C ASN A 120 13.74 6.47 4.41
N THR A 121 14.16 6.39 3.14
CA THR A 121 14.57 7.55 2.33
C THR A 121 13.78 7.59 1.02
N PRO A 122 12.91 8.58 0.77
CA PRO A 122 12.23 8.74 -0.52
C PRO A 122 13.24 9.07 -1.63
N GLY A 123 13.41 8.17 -2.59
CA GLY A 123 14.50 8.20 -3.57
C GLY A 123 14.41 9.34 -4.60
N ASN A 124 13.20 9.79 -4.95
CA ASN A 124 13.02 10.89 -5.92
C ASN A 124 11.96 11.92 -5.54
N GLN A 125 11.01 11.58 -4.67
CA GLN A 125 9.76 12.30 -4.48
C GLN A 125 9.92 13.63 -3.72
N LEU A 126 11.08 13.82 -3.07
CA LEU A 126 11.43 15.02 -2.32
C LEU A 126 12.53 15.86 -3.03
N LYS A 127 12.96 15.47 -4.23
CA LYS A 127 13.89 16.25 -5.08
C LYS A 127 13.18 17.46 -5.70
N TRP A 128 13.95 18.42 -6.23
CA TRP A 128 13.44 19.74 -6.64
C TRP A 128 12.44 19.66 -7.81
N ASP A 129 12.71 18.85 -8.85
CA ASP A 129 11.82 18.71 -10.01
C ASP A 129 10.46 18.04 -9.70
N ALA A 130 10.41 17.22 -8.65
CA ALA A 130 9.22 16.59 -8.11
C ALA A 130 8.42 17.54 -7.20
N THR A 131 9.10 18.38 -6.41
CA THR A 131 8.48 19.23 -5.38
C THR A 131 8.18 20.66 -5.82
N GLU A 132 8.91 21.25 -6.78
CA GLU A 132 8.70 22.62 -7.30
C GLU A 132 8.93 22.70 -8.82
N ARG A 133 8.20 21.89 -9.59
CA ARG A 133 8.32 21.80 -11.07
C ARG A 133 8.16 23.15 -11.79
N SER A 134 7.50 24.12 -11.19
CA SER A 134 7.37 25.49 -11.69
C SER A 134 7.53 26.46 -10.52
N ARG A 135 8.20 27.59 -10.75
CA ARG A 135 8.60 28.53 -9.69
C ARG A 135 7.43 28.94 -8.79
N GLY A 136 7.55 28.68 -7.50
CA GLY A 136 6.52 28.96 -6.49
C GLY A 136 5.30 28.03 -6.49
N VAL A 137 5.26 27.03 -7.37
CA VAL A 137 4.16 26.04 -7.46
C VAL A 137 4.67 24.70 -6.90
N PHE A 138 4.35 24.44 -5.65
CA PHE A 138 4.80 23.25 -4.93
C PHE A 138 3.83 22.06 -5.08
N THR A 139 4.37 20.87 -5.29
CA THR A 139 3.63 19.61 -5.45
C THR A 139 4.15 18.53 -4.52
N TYR A 140 3.39 18.21 -3.47
CA TYR A 140 3.81 17.24 -2.45
C TYR A 140 3.20 15.84 -2.59
N THR A 141 2.23 15.62 -3.49
CA THR A 141 1.42 14.37 -3.55
C THR A 141 2.22 13.08 -3.41
N TYR A 142 3.35 12.96 -4.11
CA TYR A 142 4.17 11.75 -4.09
C TYR A 142 5.10 11.67 -2.87
N GLY A 143 5.64 12.81 -2.40
CA GLY A 143 6.45 12.86 -1.18
C GLY A 143 5.61 12.60 0.07
N ASP A 144 4.39 13.14 0.11
CA ASP A 144 3.39 12.88 1.14
C ASP A 144 3.02 11.38 1.18
N TYR A 145 2.99 10.69 0.03
CA TYR A 145 2.74 9.25 -0.03
C TYR A 145 3.88 8.45 0.62
N GLU A 146 5.13 8.64 0.17
CA GLU A 146 6.31 7.94 0.72
C GLU A 146 6.45 8.19 2.23
N VAL A 147 6.32 9.45 2.66
CA VAL A 147 6.39 9.84 4.08
C VAL A 147 5.25 9.21 4.90
N SER A 148 4.03 9.17 4.38
CA SER A 148 2.90 8.55 5.08
C SER A 148 3.05 7.03 5.15
N TRP A 149 3.54 6.40 4.09
CA TRP A 149 3.81 4.97 4.06
C TRP A 149 4.88 4.57 5.08
N ALA A 150 6.00 5.31 5.14
CA ALA A 150 7.06 5.07 6.13
C ALA A 150 6.54 5.21 7.57
N LYS A 151 5.74 6.25 7.86
CA LYS A 151 5.11 6.45 9.17
C LYS A 151 4.14 5.34 9.54
N ASN A 152 3.34 4.86 8.60
CA ASN A 152 2.42 3.73 8.83
C ASN A 152 3.16 2.43 9.16
N HIS A 153 4.40 2.28 8.68
CA HIS A 153 5.30 1.16 9.01
C HIS A 153 6.23 1.46 10.20
N SER A 154 5.98 2.52 10.97
CA SER A 154 6.78 2.93 12.13
C SER A 154 8.27 3.23 11.82
N GLN A 155 8.56 3.66 10.59
CA GLN A 155 9.90 4.03 10.14
C GLN A 155 10.14 5.53 10.31
N ALA A 156 11.33 5.90 10.79
CA ALA A 156 11.80 7.28 10.69
C ALA A 156 12.10 7.64 9.23
N ILE A 157 12.18 8.92 8.88
CA ILE A 157 12.43 9.36 7.49
C ILE A 157 13.69 10.24 7.41
N ARG A 158 14.54 9.99 6.41
CA ARG A 158 15.55 10.94 5.93
C ARG A 158 14.99 11.66 4.70
N GLY A 159 14.88 12.99 4.77
CA GLY A 159 14.49 13.80 3.62
C GLY A 159 15.65 13.95 2.64
N HIS A 160 15.45 13.55 1.39
CA HIS A 160 16.48 13.54 0.34
C HIS A 160 15.89 14.05 -1.00
N THR A 161 16.36 15.16 -1.58
CA THR A 161 17.36 16.13 -1.12
C THR A 161 16.98 17.52 -1.62
N LEU A 162 17.37 18.57 -0.88
CA LEU A 162 16.89 19.94 -1.11
C LEU A 162 17.69 20.72 -2.16
N VAL A 163 19.01 20.53 -2.23
CA VAL A 163 19.88 21.26 -3.16
C VAL A 163 20.87 20.29 -3.80
N TRP A 164 20.64 19.97 -5.07
CA TRP A 164 21.48 19.07 -5.85
C TRP A 164 21.65 19.62 -7.27
N HIS A 165 22.74 19.24 -7.94
CA HIS A 165 23.01 19.67 -9.31
C HIS A 165 22.17 18.93 -10.37
N SER A 166 21.61 17.76 -10.01
CA SER A 166 20.75 16.93 -10.84
C SER A 166 19.28 17.00 -10.38
N GLN A 167 18.35 16.51 -11.22
CA GLN A 167 16.89 16.55 -10.98
C GLN A 167 16.37 17.94 -10.56
N LEU A 168 16.91 18.97 -11.22
CA LEU A 168 16.43 20.34 -11.14
C LEU A 168 15.34 20.59 -12.18
N PRO A 169 14.28 21.34 -11.85
CA PRO A 169 13.32 21.77 -12.85
C PRO A 169 14.00 22.76 -13.82
N SER A 170 13.59 22.74 -15.09
CA SER A 170 14.28 23.47 -16.16
C SER A 170 14.38 24.98 -15.93
N TRP A 171 13.41 25.57 -15.23
CA TRP A 171 13.42 26.99 -14.86
C TRP A 171 14.53 27.35 -13.85
N VAL A 172 15.07 26.39 -13.10
CA VAL A 172 16.26 26.55 -12.25
C VAL A 172 17.52 26.22 -13.04
N SER A 173 17.57 25.06 -13.71
CA SER A 173 18.79 24.59 -14.39
C SER A 173 19.25 25.49 -15.54
N ASN A 174 18.32 26.16 -16.22
CA ASN A 174 18.65 27.10 -17.31
C ASN A 174 19.33 28.40 -16.81
N GLY A 175 19.35 28.65 -15.50
CA GLY A 175 20.03 29.80 -14.91
C GLY A 175 19.45 31.16 -15.34
N GLY A 176 20.32 32.12 -15.64
CA GLY A 176 19.92 33.50 -15.94
C GLY A 176 19.63 34.37 -14.70
N PHE A 177 19.85 33.85 -13.49
CA PHE A 177 19.68 34.56 -12.22
C PHE A 177 20.98 35.27 -11.79
N ASN A 178 20.83 36.39 -11.10
CA ASN A 178 21.91 36.93 -10.27
C ASN A 178 21.95 36.21 -8.90
N SER A 179 23.05 36.38 -8.15
CA SER A 179 23.27 35.71 -6.85
C SER A 179 22.13 35.93 -5.86
N ALA A 180 21.67 37.18 -5.67
CA ALA A 180 20.59 37.50 -4.74
C ALA A 180 19.26 36.82 -5.11
N THR A 181 18.91 36.80 -6.39
CA THR A 181 17.70 36.12 -6.89
C THR A 181 17.78 34.61 -6.69
N LEU A 182 18.92 33.97 -6.98
CA LEU A 182 19.07 32.52 -6.80
C LEU A 182 19.12 32.12 -5.32
N ILE A 183 19.73 32.93 -4.45
CA ILE A 183 19.67 32.78 -2.99
C ILE A 183 18.21 32.80 -2.53
N SER A 184 17.41 33.79 -2.95
CA SER A 184 15.99 33.89 -2.59
C SER A 184 15.18 32.69 -3.09
N ILE A 185 15.43 32.22 -4.33
CA ILE A 185 14.81 31.01 -4.89
C ILE A 185 15.11 29.78 -4.01
N MET A 186 16.39 29.55 -3.67
CA MET A 186 16.83 28.42 -2.87
C MET A 186 16.28 28.48 -1.44
N GLN A 187 16.27 29.66 -0.81
CA GLN A 187 15.66 29.86 0.50
C GLN A 187 14.16 29.60 0.50
N ASN A 188 13.44 30.06 -0.54
CA ASN A 188 12.02 29.79 -0.71
C ASN A 188 11.74 28.29 -0.88
N HIS A 189 12.52 27.60 -1.72
CA HIS A 189 12.41 26.16 -1.93
C HIS A 189 12.56 25.38 -0.62
N ILE A 190 13.69 25.59 0.07
CA ILE A 190 14.00 24.95 1.36
C ILE A 190 12.91 25.23 2.39
N SER A 191 12.46 26.48 2.51
CA SER A 191 11.45 26.87 3.51
C SER A 191 10.09 26.20 3.27
N ASN A 192 9.65 26.07 2.02
CA ASN A 192 8.39 25.41 1.69
C ASN A 192 8.48 23.89 1.86
N VAL A 193 9.51 23.25 1.29
CA VAL A 193 9.69 21.78 1.37
C VAL A 193 9.93 21.33 2.81
N MET A 194 10.88 21.91 3.54
CA MET A 194 11.07 21.55 4.95
C MET A 194 9.92 22.01 5.84
N GLY A 195 9.25 23.13 5.52
CA GLY A 195 8.05 23.58 6.22
C GLY A 195 6.91 22.57 6.15
N ARG A 196 6.67 21.97 4.97
CA ARG A 196 5.66 20.90 4.75
C ARG A 196 5.88 19.68 5.65
N TYR A 197 7.15 19.31 5.87
CA TYR A 197 7.55 18.10 6.60
C TYR A 197 8.15 18.37 8.00
N LYS A 198 7.96 19.57 8.53
CA LYS A 198 8.52 20.01 9.81
C LYS A 198 8.15 19.04 10.94
N GLY A 199 9.16 18.58 11.69
CA GLY A 199 9.02 17.61 12.78
C GLY A 199 8.71 16.17 12.36
N GLN A 200 8.66 15.87 11.05
CA GLN A 200 8.43 14.51 10.52
C GLN A 200 9.71 13.82 10.05
N MET A 201 10.80 14.58 9.84
CA MET A 201 12.07 14.09 9.32
C MET A 201 13.10 13.97 10.45
N TYR A 202 13.77 12.81 10.53
CA TYR A 202 14.91 12.61 11.43
C TYR A 202 16.12 13.45 10.96
N ALA A 203 16.38 13.39 9.66
CA ALA A 203 17.47 14.10 9.00
C ALA A 203 17.06 14.64 7.63
N TRP A 204 17.79 15.62 7.13
CA TRP A 204 17.74 16.12 5.75
C TRP A 204 19.13 16.10 5.13
N ASP A 205 19.25 15.53 3.94
CA ASP A 205 20.37 15.79 3.04
C ASP A 205 20.10 17.17 2.41
N VAL A 206 20.66 18.22 3.02
CA VAL A 206 20.37 19.61 2.66
C VAL A 206 21.05 20.00 1.36
N VAL A 207 22.29 19.56 1.18
CA VAL A 207 23.02 19.70 -0.08
C VAL A 207 23.61 18.34 -0.45
N ASN A 208 23.53 17.99 -1.73
CA ASN A 208 24.03 16.73 -2.28
C ASN A 208 25.11 17.00 -3.36
N GLU A 209 26.16 16.20 -3.36
CA GLU A 209 27.18 16.07 -4.43
C GLU A 209 27.83 17.38 -4.92
N MET A 210 28.49 18.10 -4.01
CA MET A 210 29.09 19.41 -4.28
C MET A 210 30.47 19.32 -4.97
N PHE A 211 31.10 18.15 -5.00
CA PHE A 211 32.47 17.97 -5.49
C PHE A 211 32.55 17.02 -6.70
N ASN A 212 33.53 17.29 -7.57
CA ASN A 212 34.01 16.35 -8.59
C ASN A 212 34.90 15.28 -7.91
N ASP A 213 35.25 14.22 -8.63
CA ASP A 213 36.04 13.10 -8.06
C ASP A 213 37.48 13.47 -7.65
N ASP A 214 38.03 14.55 -8.19
CA ASP A 214 39.33 15.11 -7.78
C ASP A 214 39.24 15.99 -6.51
N GLY A 215 38.04 16.28 -6.01
CA GLY A 215 37.78 17.19 -4.88
C GLY A 215 37.68 18.67 -5.27
N THR A 216 37.67 19.02 -6.55
CA THR A 216 37.31 20.36 -7.00
C THR A 216 35.79 20.58 -6.93
N TRP A 217 35.37 21.85 -6.88
CA TRP A 217 33.94 22.20 -6.86
C TRP A 217 33.22 21.77 -8.14
N ARG A 218 32.06 21.14 -7.98
CA ARG A 218 31.20 20.76 -9.10
C ARG A 218 30.51 21.99 -9.70
N THR A 219 30.71 22.16 -11.00
CA THR A 219 29.97 23.14 -11.82
C THR A 219 28.47 22.90 -11.70
N SER A 220 27.73 23.88 -11.20
CA SER A 220 26.28 23.84 -11.01
C SER A 220 25.72 25.25 -11.07
N VAL A 221 24.41 25.43 -11.30
CA VAL A 221 23.79 26.76 -11.28
C VAL A 221 24.02 27.48 -9.95
N PHE A 222 24.02 26.75 -8.83
CA PHE A 222 24.30 27.31 -7.50
C PHE A 222 25.75 27.77 -7.37
N TYR A 223 26.73 26.89 -7.67
CA TYR A 223 28.15 27.24 -7.55
C TYR A 223 28.56 28.36 -8.53
N ASN A 224 28.08 28.31 -9.77
CA ASN A 224 28.45 29.29 -10.80
C ASN A 224 27.88 30.70 -10.52
N THR A 225 26.71 30.79 -9.89
CA THR A 225 26.01 32.07 -9.64
C THR A 225 26.24 32.63 -8.23
N ILE A 226 26.44 31.78 -7.21
CA ILE A 226 26.57 32.18 -5.79
C ILE A 226 28.00 31.93 -5.24
N GLY A 227 28.79 31.09 -5.90
CA GLY A 227 30.02 30.53 -5.32
C GLY A 227 29.71 29.55 -4.18
N SER A 228 30.75 28.98 -3.55
CA SER A 228 30.63 27.96 -2.49
C SER A 228 29.76 28.37 -1.28
N SER A 229 29.50 29.68 -1.10
CA SER A 229 28.64 30.20 -0.04
C SER A 229 27.19 29.68 -0.08
N TYR A 230 26.72 29.15 -1.22
CA TYR A 230 25.37 28.58 -1.35
C TYR A 230 25.08 27.49 -0.31
N ILE A 231 26.10 26.71 0.09
CA ILE A 231 25.98 25.63 1.07
C ILE A 231 25.66 26.18 2.47
N ALA A 232 26.38 27.24 2.88
CA ALA A 232 26.13 27.91 4.15
C ALA A 232 24.77 28.62 4.18
N VAL A 233 24.31 29.15 3.04
CA VAL A 233 22.96 29.71 2.89
C VAL A 233 21.89 28.63 3.02
N ALA A 234 22.07 27.49 2.35
CA ALA A 234 21.13 26.37 2.39
C ALA A 234 20.99 25.77 3.80
N LEU A 235 22.10 25.50 4.49
CA LEU A 235 22.09 24.99 5.86
C LEU A 235 21.42 25.95 6.86
N ARG A 236 21.68 27.27 6.74
CA ARG A 236 21.02 28.28 7.60
C ARG A 236 19.52 28.37 7.31
N ALA A 237 19.10 28.31 6.05
CA ALA A 237 17.69 28.27 5.68
C ALA A 237 16.99 27.00 6.19
N ALA A 238 17.65 25.84 6.08
CA ALA A 238 17.15 24.57 6.57
C ALA A 238 16.93 24.57 8.09
N ARG A 239 17.90 25.08 8.85
CA ARG A 239 17.76 25.22 10.32
C ARG A 239 16.64 26.18 10.73
N ALA A 240 16.39 27.24 9.95
CA ALA A 240 15.29 28.16 10.21
C ALA A 240 13.91 27.51 9.94
N ALA A 241 13.81 26.69 8.89
CA ALA A 241 12.59 25.95 8.56
C ALA A 241 12.27 24.88 9.62
N ASP A 242 13.23 24.01 9.95
CA ASP A 242 13.11 23.01 11.04
C ASP A 242 14.32 23.04 12.01
N PRO A 243 14.15 23.63 13.21
CA PRO A 243 15.19 23.62 14.24
C PRO A 243 15.57 22.25 14.79
N LYS A 244 14.73 21.21 14.62
CA LYS A 244 14.92 19.88 15.24
C LYS A 244 15.52 18.84 14.30
N ALA A 245 15.27 18.93 12.99
CA ALA A 245 15.81 17.98 12.03
C ALA A 245 17.35 18.05 11.95
N LYS A 246 17.99 16.90 11.78
CA LYS A 246 19.45 16.82 11.60
C LYS A 246 19.86 17.22 10.19
N LEU A 247 20.81 18.13 10.03
CA LEU A 247 21.21 18.69 8.74
C LEU A 247 22.52 18.06 8.26
N TYR A 248 22.45 17.41 7.09
CA TYR A 248 23.55 16.67 6.48
C TYR A 248 24.02 17.29 5.16
N LEU A 249 25.31 17.12 4.88
CA LEU A 249 25.89 17.20 3.54
C LEU A 249 26.17 15.77 3.06
N ASN A 250 25.75 15.40 1.85
CA ASN A 250 25.77 14.03 1.36
C ASN A 250 26.55 13.92 0.02
N GLU A 251 27.41 12.90 -0.14
CA GLU A 251 28.37 12.82 -1.27
C GLU A 251 28.93 11.38 -1.49
N TYR A 252 29.08 10.94 -2.76
CA TYR A 252 29.75 9.66 -3.11
C TYR A 252 31.27 9.78 -3.19
N ASN A 253 31.98 8.65 -3.19
CA ASN A 253 33.45 8.58 -3.27
C ASN A 253 34.17 9.37 -2.15
N THR A 254 33.48 9.67 -1.04
CA THR A 254 34.07 10.32 0.14
C THR A 254 34.25 9.36 1.31
N ASP A 255 33.78 8.12 1.18
CA ASP A 255 33.84 7.05 2.19
C ASP A 255 35.25 6.72 2.69
N TRP A 256 36.24 6.81 1.80
CA TRP A 256 37.65 6.58 2.12
C TRP A 256 38.48 7.86 2.05
N THR A 257 39.65 7.84 2.68
CA THR A 257 40.62 8.94 2.63
C THR A 257 41.12 9.16 1.20
N GLY A 258 40.92 10.36 0.66
CA GLY A 258 41.32 10.77 -0.69
C GLY A 258 40.98 12.24 -0.95
N SER A 259 41.32 12.76 -2.13
CA SER A 259 41.19 14.21 -2.44
C SER A 259 39.76 14.74 -2.24
N LYS A 260 38.74 14.06 -2.77
CA LYS A 260 37.32 14.42 -2.59
C LYS A 260 36.90 14.43 -1.12
N SER A 261 37.26 13.40 -0.37
CA SER A 261 36.97 13.30 1.07
C SER A 261 37.73 14.36 1.89
N ASN A 262 38.93 14.74 1.48
CA ASN A 262 39.69 15.84 2.10
C ASN A 262 39.04 17.20 1.83
N ALA A 263 38.51 17.44 0.62
CA ALA A 263 37.75 18.64 0.30
C ALA A 263 36.46 18.72 1.15
N MET A 264 35.74 17.62 1.28
CA MET A 264 34.56 17.50 2.15
C MET A 264 34.89 17.75 3.64
N TYR A 265 36.01 17.22 4.13
CA TYR A 265 36.50 17.46 5.49
C TYR A 265 36.84 18.93 5.76
N ASN A 266 37.56 19.57 4.84
CA ASN A 266 37.90 20.99 4.96
C ASN A 266 36.64 21.86 4.92
N LEU A 267 35.70 21.59 4.01
CA LEU A 267 34.41 22.27 3.95
C LEU A 267 33.63 22.14 5.27
N ALA A 268 33.50 20.93 5.81
CA ALA A 268 32.78 20.69 7.06
C ALA A 268 33.40 21.47 8.22
N LYS A 269 34.73 21.46 8.33
CA LYS A 269 35.50 22.23 9.31
C LYS A 269 35.28 23.74 9.16
N ASP A 270 35.33 24.26 7.95
CA ASP A 270 35.17 25.70 7.67
C ASP A 270 33.74 26.18 7.94
N LEU A 271 32.72 25.34 7.66
CA LEU A 271 31.32 25.64 7.98
C LEU A 271 31.08 25.69 9.49
N LEU A 272 31.63 24.73 10.25
CA LEU A 272 31.58 24.73 11.71
C LEU A 272 32.29 25.95 12.32
N ALA A 273 33.46 26.32 11.81
CA ALA A 273 34.19 27.53 12.23
C ALA A 273 33.40 28.84 11.96
N GLN A 274 32.52 28.84 10.96
CA GLN A 274 31.61 29.94 10.63
C GLN A 274 30.26 29.91 11.39
N GLY A 275 30.09 28.99 12.35
CA GLY A 275 28.83 28.81 13.08
C GLY A 275 27.66 28.41 12.18
N VAL A 276 27.91 27.73 11.05
CA VAL A 276 26.86 27.19 10.19
C VAL A 276 26.28 25.93 10.86
N PRO A 277 24.94 25.78 10.92
CA PRO A 277 24.32 24.62 11.56
C PRO A 277 24.46 23.36 10.68
N LEU A 278 25.56 22.64 10.88
CA LEU A 278 25.85 21.34 10.28
C LEU A 278 25.85 20.27 11.38
N ASP A 279 25.02 19.25 11.27
CA ASP A 279 24.95 18.16 12.26
C ASP A 279 25.73 16.92 11.83
N GLY A 280 25.84 16.65 10.52
CA GLY A 280 26.45 15.42 10.06
C GLY A 280 26.88 15.36 8.59
N ILE A 281 27.55 14.26 8.25
CA ILE A 281 28.02 13.91 6.90
C ILE A 281 27.43 12.57 6.47
N GLY A 282 26.80 12.57 5.30
CA GLY A 282 26.26 11.39 4.63
C GLY A 282 27.27 10.86 3.62
N PHE A 283 27.62 9.59 3.75
CA PHE A 283 28.48 8.87 2.83
C PHE A 283 27.61 7.92 2.02
N GLN A 284 27.49 8.17 0.72
CA GLN A 284 26.58 7.38 -0.13
C GLN A 284 26.95 5.91 -0.16
N ALA A 285 28.25 5.56 -0.24
CA ALA A 285 28.72 4.18 -0.32
C ALA A 285 28.15 3.37 -1.52
N HIS A 286 28.04 3.99 -2.70
CA HIS A 286 27.85 3.28 -3.97
C HIS A 286 29.15 2.63 -4.43
N LEU A 287 29.36 1.35 -4.10
CA LEU A 287 30.64 0.67 -4.29
C LEU A 287 30.62 -0.31 -5.46
N VAL A 288 31.83 -0.69 -5.91
CA VAL A 288 32.05 -1.85 -6.78
C VAL A 288 32.85 -2.87 -5.99
N VAL A 289 32.49 -4.15 -6.10
CA VAL A 289 33.15 -5.24 -5.37
C VAL A 289 34.68 -5.16 -5.51
N ASN A 290 35.36 -5.17 -4.36
CA ASN A 290 36.82 -5.12 -4.19
C ASN A 290 37.52 -3.91 -4.85
N SER A 291 36.80 -2.85 -5.21
CA SER A 291 37.30 -1.73 -6.02
C SER A 291 37.27 -0.38 -5.26
N PHE A 292 37.50 -0.41 -3.95
CA PHE A 292 37.53 0.78 -3.08
C PHE A 292 38.64 0.68 -2.04
N SER A 293 39.11 1.83 -1.54
CA SER A 293 40.15 1.88 -0.50
C SER A 293 39.57 1.56 0.87
N ARG A 294 40.24 0.67 1.63
CA ARG A 294 39.76 0.20 2.94
C ARG A 294 40.22 1.09 4.11
N THR A 295 39.94 2.40 4.02
CA THR A 295 40.20 3.38 5.10
C THR A 295 38.93 4.02 5.69
N PHE A 296 37.78 3.35 5.56
CA PHE A 296 36.47 3.87 5.94
C PHE A 296 36.39 4.29 7.41
N GLN A 297 36.76 3.42 8.35
CA GLN A 297 36.74 3.74 9.79
C GLN A 297 37.56 5.00 10.12
N THR A 298 38.80 5.08 9.65
CA THR A 298 39.68 6.25 9.87
C THR A 298 39.09 7.52 9.26
N ASN A 299 38.47 7.40 8.09
CA ASN A 299 37.82 8.52 7.42
C ASN A 299 36.55 8.98 8.17
N TYR A 300 35.67 8.07 8.55
CA TYR A 300 34.48 8.36 9.34
C TYR A 300 34.84 8.96 10.72
N GLN A 301 35.91 8.46 11.35
CA GLN A 301 36.37 8.96 12.65
C GLN A 301 36.79 10.43 12.60
N ARG A 302 37.55 10.88 11.59
CA ARG A 302 37.95 12.30 11.53
C ARG A 302 36.77 13.27 11.43
N PHE A 303 35.67 12.90 10.78
CA PHE A 303 34.45 13.73 10.78
C PHE A 303 33.73 13.66 12.13
N ALA A 304 33.70 12.51 12.79
CA ALA A 304 33.20 12.37 14.16
C ALA A 304 34.01 13.23 15.16
N ASP A 305 35.32 13.37 14.96
CA ASP A 305 36.23 14.20 15.77
C ASP A 305 35.96 15.71 15.62
N LEU A 306 35.32 16.14 14.52
CA LEU A 306 34.78 17.51 14.37
C LEU A 306 33.49 17.73 15.17
N GLY A 307 32.96 16.70 15.84
CA GLY A 307 31.69 16.75 16.55
C GLY A 307 30.46 16.50 15.69
N LEU A 308 30.64 15.99 14.47
CA LEU A 308 29.57 15.66 13.52
C LEU A 308 29.10 14.21 13.69
N ASP A 309 27.83 13.96 13.39
CA ASP A 309 27.29 12.62 13.20
C ASP A 309 27.67 12.12 11.79
N VAL A 310 27.99 10.84 11.64
CA VAL A 310 28.25 10.25 10.30
C VAL A 310 27.21 9.19 10.00
N ALA A 311 26.82 9.03 8.74
CA ALA A 311 25.85 8.04 8.32
C ALA A 311 26.24 7.46 6.96
N ILE A 312 25.98 6.17 6.77
CA ILE A 312 25.99 5.57 5.43
C ILE A 312 24.56 5.70 4.88
N THR A 313 24.42 6.29 3.71
CA THR A 313 23.12 6.84 3.25
C THR A 313 22.52 6.13 2.04
N GLU A 314 23.33 5.54 1.15
CA GLU A 314 22.88 5.03 -0.15
C GLU A 314 23.60 3.71 -0.52
N LEU A 315 23.83 2.82 0.46
CA LEU A 315 24.71 1.66 0.30
C LEU A 315 24.19 0.67 -0.76
N ASP A 316 25.00 0.49 -1.80
CA ASP A 316 24.93 -0.63 -2.74
C ASP A 316 26.36 -1.09 -3.11
N ILE A 317 26.53 -2.37 -3.46
CA ILE A 317 27.87 -2.90 -3.82
C ILE A 317 27.75 -3.77 -5.08
N ARG A 318 27.84 -3.14 -6.24
CA ARG A 318 27.63 -3.79 -7.54
C ARG A 318 28.84 -4.59 -8.04
N PHE A 319 28.58 -5.50 -8.97
CA PHE A 319 29.61 -6.20 -9.75
C PHE A 319 29.14 -6.43 -11.20
N THR A 320 30.07 -6.79 -12.07
CA THR A 320 29.77 -7.16 -13.47
C THR A 320 28.98 -8.46 -13.54
N LEU A 321 27.89 -8.47 -14.29
CA LEU A 321 27.04 -9.65 -14.47
C LEU A 321 27.63 -10.61 -15.52
N PRO A 322 27.34 -11.93 -15.45
CA PRO A 322 26.41 -12.60 -14.54
C PRO A 322 26.99 -12.80 -13.12
N SER A 323 26.09 -12.90 -12.15
CA SER A 323 26.43 -13.25 -10.77
C SER A 323 27.03 -14.65 -10.65
N THR A 324 27.93 -14.80 -9.68
CA THR A 324 28.58 -16.07 -9.32
C THR A 324 28.74 -16.12 -7.80
N ASP A 325 28.85 -17.33 -7.22
CA ASP A 325 29.02 -17.51 -5.78
C ASP A 325 30.25 -16.76 -5.23
N ALA A 326 31.32 -16.68 -6.02
CA ALA A 326 32.53 -15.92 -5.67
C ALA A 326 32.27 -14.40 -5.60
N LEU A 327 31.47 -13.85 -6.53
CA LEU A 327 31.08 -12.43 -6.51
C LEU A 327 30.12 -12.13 -5.35
N LEU A 328 29.16 -13.01 -5.08
CA LEU A 328 28.23 -12.88 -3.95
C LEU A 328 28.94 -12.99 -2.59
N ALA A 329 29.92 -13.88 -2.45
CA ALA A 329 30.75 -13.98 -1.25
C ALA A 329 31.64 -12.74 -1.06
N ALA A 330 32.27 -12.23 -2.13
CA ALA A 330 33.06 -11.01 -2.09
C ALA A 330 32.21 -9.79 -1.75
N GLN A 331 31.00 -9.67 -2.33
CA GLN A 331 30.01 -8.67 -1.97
C GLN A 331 29.65 -8.74 -0.48
N ALA A 332 29.39 -9.92 0.06
CA ALA A 332 29.04 -10.11 1.47
C ALA A 332 30.15 -9.62 2.43
N GLU A 333 31.41 -9.95 2.14
CA GLU A 333 32.57 -9.45 2.91
C GLU A 333 32.81 -7.95 2.71
N ASN A 334 32.39 -7.37 1.59
CA ASN A 334 32.45 -5.93 1.36
C ASN A 334 31.36 -5.19 2.19
N TYR A 335 30.12 -5.68 2.19
CA TYR A 335 29.02 -5.17 3.02
C TYR A 335 29.39 -5.21 4.52
N LYS A 336 29.92 -6.35 4.98
CA LYS A 336 30.41 -6.56 6.34
C LYS A 336 31.54 -5.60 6.72
N TYR A 337 32.48 -5.35 5.81
CA TYR A 337 33.55 -4.36 6.03
C TYR A 337 33.02 -2.93 6.18
N VAL A 338 32.08 -2.52 5.32
CA VAL A 338 31.44 -1.19 5.37
C VAL A 338 30.69 -1.02 6.69
N LEU A 339 29.84 -1.99 7.06
CA LEU A 339 29.11 -1.97 8.31
C LEU A 339 30.04 -1.92 9.53
N ASN A 340 31.06 -2.79 9.60
CA ASN A 340 32.01 -2.79 10.73
C ASN A 340 32.76 -1.45 10.85
N SER A 341 33.04 -0.78 9.74
CA SER A 341 33.65 0.55 9.74
C SER A 341 32.75 1.61 10.37
N CYS A 342 31.42 1.50 10.20
CA CYS A 342 30.45 2.33 10.90
C CYS A 342 30.31 1.93 12.38
N LEU A 343 30.19 0.64 12.69
CA LEU A 343 30.06 0.15 14.08
C LEU A 343 31.27 0.52 14.96
N ALA A 344 32.45 0.64 14.37
CA ALA A 344 33.68 1.06 15.05
C ALA A 344 33.76 2.57 15.35
N VAL A 345 32.84 3.40 14.83
CA VAL A 345 32.80 4.85 15.08
C VAL A 345 31.57 5.19 15.93
N SER A 346 31.82 5.75 17.12
CA SER A 346 30.78 6.03 18.13
C SER A 346 29.69 6.99 17.63
N ARG A 347 30.03 7.89 16.69
CA ARG A 347 29.11 8.84 16.04
C ARG A 347 28.59 8.40 14.67
N CYS A 348 28.90 7.19 14.20
CA CYS A 348 28.17 6.66 13.06
C CYS A 348 26.76 6.28 13.53
N VAL A 349 25.71 6.93 13.03
CA VAL A 349 24.35 6.79 13.59
C VAL A 349 23.51 5.70 12.91
N GLY A 350 23.89 5.24 11.72
CA GLY A 350 23.17 4.18 11.02
C GLY A 350 23.61 3.96 9.57
N VAL A 351 22.94 3.00 8.95
CA VAL A 351 23.16 2.57 7.57
C VAL A 351 21.83 2.50 6.83
N THR A 352 21.77 3.10 5.64
CA THR A 352 20.67 2.95 4.68
C THR A 352 21.21 2.27 3.42
N VAL A 353 20.51 1.24 2.93
CA VAL A 353 20.76 0.64 1.60
C VAL A 353 19.93 1.32 0.52
N TRP A 354 20.43 1.42 -0.71
CA TRP A 354 19.73 2.12 -1.79
C TRP A 354 18.76 1.19 -2.52
N ASP A 355 17.57 1.07 -1.93
CA ASP A 355 16.51 0.11 -2.20
C ASP A 355 16.76 -1.29 -1.56
N THR A 356 15.72 -2.12 -1.55
CA THR A 356 15.65 -3.39 -0.82
C THR A 356 16.07 -4.59 -1.68
N SER A 357 15.56 -4.72 -2.92
CA SER A 357 15.82 -5.88 -3.79
C SER A 357 16.36 -5.52 -5.17
N ASP A 358 17.21 -6.41 -5.72
CA ASP A 358 17.99 -6.17 -6.94
C ASP A 358 17.17 -5.75 -8.17
N ASP A 359 15.88 -6.10 -8.25
CA ASP A 359 14.98 -5.74 -9.34
C ASP A 359 14.41 -4.32 -9.27
N HIS A 360 14.49 -3.67 -8.10
CA HIS A 360 14.19 -2.24 -7.91
C HIS A 360 15.46 -1.37 -7.90
N SER A 361 16.65 -1.99 -7.96
CA SER A 361 17.92 -1.25 -7.93
C SER A 361 18.09 -0.33 -9.16
N TRP A 362 18.50 0.90 -8.91
CA TRP A 362 18.90 1.86 -9.95
C TRP A 362 20.13 1.42 -10.76
N VAL A 363 20.99 0.56 -10.17
CA VAL A 363 22.33 0.23 -10.68
C VAL A 363 22.35 -0.22 -12.15
N PRO A 364 21.51 -1.17 -12.62
CA PRO A 364 21.59 -1.64 -14.00
C PRO A 364 21.24 -0.56 -15.05
N SER A 365 20.48 0.47 -14.65
CA SER A 365 20.11 1.59 -15.52
C SER A 365 21.22 2.65 -15.62
N THR A 366 21.94 2.90 -14.51
CA THR A 366 23.05 3.87 -14.43
C THR A 366 24.38 3.26 -14.91
N PHE A 367 24.61 1.98 -14.65
CA PHE A 367 25.85 1.25 -14.93
C PHE A 367 25.57 -0.06 -15.71
N PRO A 368 25.27 0.03 -17.02
CA PRO A 368 24.91 -1.12 -17.85
C PRO A 368 25.94 -2.27 -17.77
N GLY A 369 25.44 -3.50 -17.64
CA GLY A 369 26.27 -4.70 -17.49
C GLY A 369 26.72 -4.99 -16.05
N THR A 370 26.40 -4.11 -15.10
CA THR A 370 26.55 -4.37 -13.65
C THR A 370 25.20 -4.43 -12.96
N GLY A 371 25.13 -5.06 -11.80
CA GLY A 371 23.88 -5.25 -11.07
C GLY A 371 24.06 -6.05 -9.79
N ASP A 372 22.99 -6.74 -9.40
CA ASP A 372 22.87 -7.60 -8.22
C ASP A 372 23.51 -6.98 -6.96
N ALA A 373 23.25 -5.69 -6.71
CA ALA A 373 24.01 -4.86 -5.78
C ALA A 373 23.49 -4.85 -4.32
N LEU A 374 22.27 -5.34 -4.06
CA LEU A 374 21.51 -5.16 -2.82
C LEU A 374 21.47 -6.42 -1.94
N LEU A 375 20.75 -6.36 -0.81
CA LEU A 375 20.68 -7.43 0.18
C LEU A 375 19.74 -8.59 -0.22
N PHE A 376 18.73 -8.32 -1.03
CA PHE A 376 17.76 -9.31 -1.52
C PHE A 376 17.84 -9.46 -3.04
N ASP A 377 17.71 -10.69 -3.53
CA ASP A 377 17.67 -10.96 -4.97
C ASP A 377 16.35 -10.46 -5.59
N LYS A 378 16.27 -10.48 -6.93
CA LYS A 378 15.05 -10.15 -7.69
C LYS A 378 13.79 -10.96 -7.30
N ASN A 379 13.96 -12.10 -6.64
CA ASN A 379 12.90 -12.98 -6.13
C ASN A 379 12.64 -12.77 -4.62
N LYS A 380 13.20 -11.69 -4.05
CA LYS A 380 13.08 -11.25 -2.66
C LYS A 380 13.64 -12.25 -1.65
N LYS A 381 14.61 -13.07 -2.08
CA LYS A 381 15.37 -13.97 -1.21
C LYS A 381 16.62 -13.27 -0.66
N PRO A 382 16.93 -13.42 0.64
CA PRO A 382 18.14 -12.84 1.22
C PRO A 382 19.40 -13.46 0.62
N LYS A 383 20.31 -12.61 0.14
CA LYS A 383 21.62 -12.99 -0.44
C LYS A 383 22.65 -13.21 0.67
N PRO A 384 23.85 -13.77 0.38
CA PRO A 384 24.94 -13.86 1.35
C PRO A 384 25.28 -12.52 2.04
N ALA A 385 25.10 -11.39 1.34
CA ALA A 385 25.24 -10.05 1.90
C ALA A 385 24.28 -9.77 3.08
N TYR A 386 23.00 -10.18 2.98
CA TYR A 386 22.04 -10.02 4.08
C TYR A 386 22.53 -10.70 5.37
N TYR A 387 22.98 -11.96 5.25
CA TYR A 387 23.46 -12.72 6.40
C TYR A 387 24.75 -12.14 6.99
N ALA A 388 25.69 -11.70 6.14
CA ALA A 388 26.93 -11.07 6.61
C ALA A 388 26.69 -9.74 7.34
N VAL A 389 25.70 -8.94 6.92
CA VAL A 389 25.24 -7.75 7.64
C VAL A 389 24.58 -8.15 8.98
N ALA A 390 23.67 -9.12 8.96
CA ALA A 390 23.00 -9.60 10.18
C ALA A 390 23.98 -10.17 11.21
N ASP A 391 24.97 -10.96 10.80
CA ASP A 391 25.99 -11.52 11.70
C ASP A 391 26.88 -10.43 12.31
N ALA A 392 27.26 -9.41 11.53
CA ALA A 392 28.03 -8.28 12.04
C ALA A 392 27.22 -7.40 13.02
N LEU A 393 25.92 -7.24 12.80
CA LEU A 393 25.02 -6.58 13.76
C LEU A 393 24.73 -7.45 15.00
N ALA A 394 24.72 -8.78 14.87
CA ALA A 394 24.50 -9.69 16.00
C ALA A 394 25.76 -9.91 16.85
N ALA A 395 26.96 -9.71 16.30
CA ALA A 395 28.22 -9.92 16.99
C ALA A 395 28.34 -9.06 18.27
N ALA A 396 28.74 -9.69 19.38
CA ALA A 396 29.07 -8.98 20.61
C ALA A 396 30.25 -8.01 20.36
N THR A 397 30.12 -6.79 20.85
CA THR A 397 31.13 -5.73 20.66
C THR A 397 32.40 -6.11 21.43
N GLN A 398 33.45 -6.56 20.75
CA GLN A 398 34.77 -6.76 21.36
C GLN A 398 35.35 -5.37 21.68
N SER A 399 35.31 -4.97 22.94
CA SER A 399 35.97 -3.77 23.43
C SER A 399 37.48 -3.96 23.40
N VAL A 400 38.18 -3.27 22.50
CA VAL A 400 39.64 -3.13 22.54
C VAL A 400 39.98 -2.23 23.73
N VAL A 401 40.65 -2.79 24.74
CA VAL A 401 41.07 -2.06 25.95
C VAL A 401 42.54 -1.67 25.82
N ASP A 402 42.80 -0.39 25.57
CA ASP A 402 44.15 0.16 25.62
C ASP A 402 44.55 0.56 27.06
N LYS A 403 45.58 -0.14 27.56
CA LYS A 403 46.61 0.21 28.57
C LYS A 403 46.23 0.99 29.87
N PRO A 404 46.59 0.47 31.06
CA PRO A 404 46.26 1.12 32.35
C PRO A 404 47.29 2.20 32.81
N PRO A 405 46.83 3.29 33.46
CA PRO A 405 47.64 4.21 34.27
C PRO A 405 47.50 3.92 35.80
N PRO A 406 48.32 4.54 36.68
CA PRO A 406 48.80 3.88 37.90
C PRO A 406 47.98 4.12 39.18
N SER A 407 48.21 3.23 40.16
CA SER A 407 47.65 3.23 41.51
C SER A 407 48.21 4.32 42.44
N SER A 408 47.35 4.90 43.29
CA SER A 408 47.73 5.50 44.59
C SER A 408 46.53 5.54 45.56
N PRO A 409 46.76 5.66 46.89
CA PRO A 409 45.87 5.03 47.89
C PRO A 409 45.14 6.02 48.82
N GLY A 410 44.20 5.51 49.62
CA GLY A 410 43.86 6.16 50.91
C GLY A 410 42.43 5.96 51.43
N CYS A 411 42.33 5.36 52.63
CA CYS A 411 41.15 5.34 53.50
C CYS A 411 40.64 6.77 53.83
N GLY A 412 39.42 7.01 54.33
CA GLY A 412 38.32 6.11 54.73
C GLY A 412 37.47 6.81 55.80
N GLY A 413 36.14 6.63 55.78
CA GLY A 413 35.22 7.26 56.73
C GLY A 413 33.75 6.94 56.43
N MET A 414 33.11 6.17 57.32
CA MET A 414 31.67 5.91 57.35
C MET A 414 30.87 7.12 57.90
N PRO A 415 29.52 7.13 57.88
CA PRO A 415 28.56 6.17 57.28
C PRO A 415 27.53 6.82 56.31
N ILE A 416 26.70 6.00 55.65
CA ILE A 416 25.23 6.12 55.55
C ILE A 416 24.65 4.94 54.72
N PHE A 417 23.55 4.37 55.20
CA PHE A 417 22.60 3.42 54.59
C PHE A 417 22.90 2.78 53.21
N GLY A 418 23.31 1.51 53.28
CA GLY A 418 22.54 0.37 52.75
C GLY A 418 22.06 0.36 51.29
N CYS A 419 22.82 -0.31 50.42
CA CYS A 419 22.24 -1.26 49.47
C CYS A 419 23.27 -2.35 49.11
N PHE A 420 22.85 -3.61 49.12
CA PHE A 420 23.73 -4.76 48.86
C PHE A 420 23.97 -4.96 47.37
N ALA A 421 25.23 -5.11 46.97
CA ALA A 421 25.61 -5.72 45.70
C ALA A 421 26.08 -7.15 45.94
N LEU A 422 25.65 -8.09 45.10
CA LEU A 422 26.21 -9.44 45.07
C LEU A 422 27.69 -9.38 44.63
N SER A 423 28.53 -10.18 45.29
CA SER A 423 29.80 -10.62 44.73
C SER A 423 29.88 -12.15 44.82
N ALA A 424 30.37 -12.78 43.77
CA ALA A 424 30.37 -14.23 43.61
C ALA A 424 31.58 -14.90 44.29
N LEU A 425 31.42 -16.17 44.68
CA LEU A 425 32.54 -17.07 44.97
C LEU A 425 32.32 -18.46 44.34
N CYS A 426 33.22 -18.77 43.39
CA CYS A 426 33.82 -20.06 43.06
C CYS A 426 32.99 -21.36 43.15
N GLY A 427 32.85 -22.07 42.02
CA GLY A 427 32.74 -23.54 42.00
C GLY A 427 34.12 -24.23 42.16
N PRO A 428 34.35 -25.46 41.65
CA PRO A 428 33.46 -26.41 40.97
C PRO A 428 33.47 -27.83 41.64
N THR A 429 32.79 -28.85 41.08
CA THR A 429 33.35 -30.18 40.72
C THR A 429 32.28 -31.26 40.42
N ASN A 430 32.69 -32.27 39.64
CA ASN A 430 31.93 -33.49 39.32
C ASN A 430 31.54 -34.31 40.55
N SER A 431 30.40 -35.02 40.50
CA SER A 431 30.41 -36.50 40.39
C SER A 431 29.01 -37.11 40.29
N ARG A 432 28.95 -38.33 39.76
CA ARG A 432 27.74 -39.16 39.63
C ARG A 432 27.26 -39.62 41.01
N ILE A 433 25.94 -39.69 41.22
CA ILE A 433 25.35 -40.74 42.05
C ILE A 433 24.18 -41.36 41.27
N ASP A 434 24.30 -42.67 41.06
CA ASP A 434 23.24 -43.59 40.68
C ASP A 434 23.07 -44.53 41.90
N ILE A 435 21.84 -44.84 42.31
CA ILE A 435 21.51 -46.02 43.13
C ILE A 435 20.00 -46.31 43.10
N SER A 436 19.75 -47.59 42.90
CA SER A 436 18.49 -48.32 42.76
C SER A 436 17.57 -48.37 44.00
N HIS A 437 16.26 -48.45 43.71
CA HIS A 437 15.22 -49.30 44.34
C HIS A 437 15.11 -49.43 45.88
N ALA A 438 13.94 -49.05 46.37
CA ALA A 438 13.18 -49.86 47.34
C ALA A 438 11.67 -49.84 46.99
N HIS A 439 11.05 -51.00 46.83
CA HIS A 439 9.61 -51.13 46.54
C HIS A 439 8.78 -51.21 47.83
N VAL A 440 7.66 -50.49 47.88
CA VAL A 440 6.39 -51.03 48.42
C VAL A 440 5.25 -50.59 47.49
N SER A 441 4.51 -51.57 46.97
CA SER A 441 3.40 -51.37 46.04
C SER A 441 2.07 -51.20 46.78
N GLY A 442 1.45 -50.03 46.69
CA GLY A 442 0.01 -49.82 46.95
C GLY A 442 -0.70 -49.41 45.66
N VAL A 443 -1.85 -50.02 45.36
CA VAL A 443 -2.46 -49.92 44.02
C VAL A 443 -3.18 -48.58 43.80
N LEU A 444 -2.54 -47.68 43.09
CA LEU A 444 -3.21 -46.73 42.20
C LEU A 444 -2.61 -46.91 40.79
N LYS A 445 -3.48 -47.14 39.80
CA LYS A 445 -3.07 -47.16 38.39
C LYS A 445 -2.59 -45.76 38.02
N PRO A 446 -1.56 -45.60 37.16
CA PRO A 446 -1.30 -44.30 36.57
C PRO A 446 -2.59 -43.81 35.90
N PRO A 447 -2.96 -42.52 36.03
CA PRO A 447 -4.07 -42.00 35.26
C PRO A 447 -3.76 -42.27 33.79
N LYS A 448 -4.64 -43.01 33.11
CA LYS A 448 -4.70 -42.93 31.65
C LYS A 448 -4.79 -41.45 31.30
N LYS A 449 -4.18 -41.03 30.19
CA LYS A 449 -4.38 -39.69 29.63
C LYS A 449 -5.88 -39.40 29.58
N THR A 450 -6.36 -38.68 30.58
CA THR A 450 -7.69 -38.08 30.56
C THR A 450 -7.51 -36.86 29.70
N HIS A 451 -8.05 -36.95 28.49
CA HIS A 451 -8.40 -35.78 27.71
C HIS A 451 -9.04 -34.75 28.64
N THR A 452 -8.59 -33.50 28.58
CA THR A 452 -9.25 -32.43 29.35
C THR A 452 -10.72 -32.34 28.93
N PRO A 453 -11.61 -31.73 29.73
CA PRO A 453 -13.01 -31.53 29.33
C PRO A 453 -13.13 -30.94 27.92
N ASP A 454 -12.23 -30.04 27.56
CA ASP A 454 -12.06 -29.47 26.22
C ASP A 454 -11.75 -30.53 25.16
N GLU A 455 -10.72 -31.37 25.34
CA GLU A 455 -10.36 -32.41 24.37
C GLU A 455 -11.49 -33.45 24.18
N ALA A 456 -12.29 -33.75 25.22
CA ALA A 456 -13.47 -34.60 25.11
C ALA A 456 -14.61 -33.94 24.32
N PHE A 457 -14.78 -32.62 24.44
CA PHE A 457 -15.74 -31.82 23.66
C PHE A 457 -15.35 -31.79 22.16
N PHE A 458 -14.07 -31.49 21.86
CA PHE A 458 -13.55 -31.39 20.49
C PHE A 458 -13.61 -32.69 19.67
N VAL A 459 -13.45 -33.85 20.31
CA VAL A 459 -13.51 -35.16 19.62
C VAL A 459 -14.96 -35.64 19.41
N THR A 460 -15.91 -35.19 20.24
CA THR A 460 -17.30 -35.67 20.24
C THR A 460 -18.22 -34.84 19.34
N PHE A 461 -18.00 -33.52 19.26
CA PHE A 461 -18.83 -32.60 18.48
C PHE A 461 -17.99 -31.89 17.41
N GLY A 462 -17.97 -32.46 16.20
CA GLY A 462 -17.41 -31.78 15.03
C GLY A 462 -18.12 -30.46 14.75
N TRP A 463 -17.36 -29.46 14.27
CA TRP A 463 -17.78 -28.07 14.04
C TRP A 463 -19.23 -27.88 13.58
N PRO A 464 -20.10 -27.24 14.39
CA PRO A 464 -21.25 -26.46 13.93
C PRO A 464 -20.79 -25.08 13.44
N ALA A 465 -21.59 -24.41 12.61
CA ALA A 465 -21.24 -23.10 12.04
C ALA A 465 -21.89 -21.93 12.81
N GLY A 466 -21.12 -21.12 13.53
CA GLY A 466 -21.68 -20.00 14.33
C GLY A 466 -20.72 -18.93 14.88
N LEU A 467 -19.43 -18.94 14.53
CA LEU A 467 -18.35 -18.45 15.40
C LEU A 467 -17.97 -16.96 15.26
N PRO A 468 -18.55 -16.09 16.10
CA PRO A 468 -17.70 -15.21 16.92
C PRO A 468 -18.21 -15.11 18.37
N PHE A 469 -19.49 -15.42 18.56
CA PHE A 469 -20.21 -15.34 19.83
C PHE A 469 -19.82 -16.50 20.72
N GLU A 470 -19.86 -17.70 20.15
CA GLU A 470 -19.34 -18.95 20.71
C GLU A 470 -17.84 -18.86 21.07
N VAL A 471 -17.08 -17.96 20.41
CA VAL A 471 -15.65 -17.75 20.69
C VAL A 471 -15.43 -16.88 21.93
N HIS A 472 -16.15 -15.75 22.04
CA HIS A 472 -16.17 -15.00 23.29
C HIS A 472 -16.76 -15.82 24.45
N GLN A 473 -17.78 -16.64 24.19
CA GLN A 473 -18.34 -17.59 25.15
C GLN A 473 -17.30 -18.64 25.61
N HIS A 474 -16.44 -19.12 24.72
CA HIS A 474 -15.32 -20.01 25.07
C HIS A 474 -14.28 -19.31 25.95
N GLN A 475 -13.96 -18.04 25.71
CA GLN A 475 -13.08 -17.26 26.59
C GLN A 475 -13.70 -17.04 27.98
N ILE A 476 -14.99 -16.73 28.03
CA ILE A 476 -15.77 -16.56 29.25
C ILE A 476 -15.82 -17.87 30.06
N GLU A 477 -16.05 -19.01 29.42
CA GLU A 477 -16.08 -20.30 30.11
C GLU A 477 -14.67 -20.76 30.53
N HIS A 478 -13.62 -20.39 29.79
CA HIS A 478 -12.22 -20.59 30.20
C HIS A 478 -11.86 -19.75 31.45
N ILE A 479 -12.24 -18.46 31.49
CA ILE A 479 -12.12 -17.59 32.68
C ILE A 479 -12.80 -18.24 33.88
N ARG A 480 -14.03 -18.73 33.69
CA ARG A 480 -14.82 -19.42 34.71
C ARG A 480 -14.16 -20.70 35.20
N SER A 481 -13.70 -21.55 34.29
CA SER A 481 -13.02 -22.82 34.62
C SER A 481 -11.73 -22.56 35.42
N CYS A 482 -10.89 -21.62 34.97
CA CYS A 482 -9.66 -21.26 35.69
C CYS A 482 -9.94 -20.66 37.07
N ALA A 483 -11.01 -19.86 37.24
CA ALA A 483 -11.39 -19.32 38.54
C ALA A 483 -11.83 -20.43 39.51
N VAL A 484 -12.51 -21.47 39.03
CA VAL A 484 -12.89 -22.66 39.83
C VAL A 484 -11.66 -23.50 40.18
N GLU A 485 -10.78 -23.81 39.22
CA GLU A 485 -9.54 -24.56 39.48
C GLU A 485 -8.65 -23.87 40.52
N LEU A 486 -8.48 -22.54 40.43
CA LEU A 486 -7.74 -21.74 41.41
C LEU A 486 -8.38 -21.78 42.81
N TYR A 487 -9.71 -21.75 42.88
CA TYR A 487 -10.45 -21.82 44.14
C TYR A 487 -10.33 -23.21 44.81
N ASP A 488 -10.43 -24.29 44.03
CA ASP A 488 -10.28 -25.66 44.52
C ASP A 488 -8.85 -25.95 45.00
N VAL A 489 -7.82 -25.46 44.30
CA VAL A 489 -6.41 -25.56 44.74
C VAL A 489 -6.19 -24.80 46.05
N ALA A 490 -6.73 -23.58 46.18
CA ALA A 490 -6.64 -22.79 47.40
C ALA A 490 -7.35 -23.47 48.60
N LEU A 491 -8.48 -24.14 48.36
CA LEU A 491 -9.20 -24.92 49.37
C LEU A 491 -8.43 -26.18 49.82
N HIS A 492 -7.79 -26.88 48.88
CA HIS A 492 -7.10 -28.14 49.14
C HIS A 492 -5.79 -27.94 49.91
N GLU A 493 -4.92 -27.03 49.45
CA GLU A 493 -3.57 -26.87 50.01
C GLU A 493 -3.55 -26.10 51.34
N LEU A 494 -4.50 -25.18 51.58
CA LEU A 494 -4.54 -24.34 52.79
C LEU A 494 -5.43 -24.88 53.91
N GLY A 495 -5.97 -26.10 53.76
CA GLY A 495 -6.57 -26.85 54.86
C GLY A 495 -7.80 -26.21 55.51
N GLY A 496 -8.59 -25.42 54.77
CA GLY A 496 -9.94 -24.96 55.14
C GLY A 496 -10.11 -24.15 56.44
N GLY A 497 -9.02 -23.74 57.12
CA GLY A 497 -9.06 -23.30 58.52
C GLY A 497 -8.70 -21.83 58.80
N MET A 498 -8.27 -21.06 57.80
CA MET A 498 -7.92 -19.63 57.96
C MET A 498 -8.66 -18.76 56.94
N ASP A 499 -9.08 -17.56 57.37
CA ASP A 499 -9.81 -16.59 56.56
C ASP A 499 -8.87 -15.81 55.63
N TRP A 500 -8.32 -16.53 54.65
CA TRP A 500 -7.32 -16.07 53.68
C TRP A 500 -7.74 -14.84 52.86
N ARG A 501 -9.04 -14.52 52.84
CA ARG A 501 -9.60 -13.32 52.19
C ARG A 501 -8.98 -12.03 52.71
N ALA A 502 -8.46 -12.02 53.94
CA ALA A 502 -7.86 -10.83 54.56
C ALA A 502 -6.41 -10.57 54.14
N GLU A 503 -5.64 -11.59 53.73
CA GLU A 503 -4.21 -11.45 53.43
C GLU A 503 -3.91 -11.22 51.93
N LEU A 504 -4.70 -11.79 51.03
CA LEU A 504 -4.43 -11.72 49.58
C LEU A 504 -4.84 -10.41 48.89
N GLY A 505 -5.48 -9.47 49.60
CA GLY A 505 -5.78 -8.10 49.11
C GLY A 505 -6.80 -7.97 47.96
N VAL A 506 -7.11 -9.06 47.27
CA VAL A 506 -8.08 -9.14 46.16
C VAL A 506 -9.03 -10.30 46.45
N SER A 507 -10.32 -10.01 46.67
CA SER A 507 -11.32 -11.08 46.82
C SER A 507 -11.64 -11.69 45.47
N ILE A 508 -11.88 -13.01 45.41
CA ILE A 508 -12.47 -13.68 44.25
C ILE A 508 -13.81 -13.05 43.84
N ASP A 509 -14.51 -12.38 44.76
CA ASP A 509 -15.73 -11.60 44.49
C ASP A 509 -15.51 -10.41 43.52
N SER A 510 -14.26 -10.00 43.25
CA SER A 510 -13.96 -9.00 42.21
C SER A 510 -13.98 -9.55 40.78
N ILE A 511 -14.04 -10.88 40.61
CA ILE A 511 -14.23 -11.53 39.31
C ILE A 511 -15.73 -11.52 38.98
N LYS A 512 -16.15 -10.60 38.10
CA LYS A 512 -17.57 -10.31 37.85
C LYS A 512 -18.19 -11.27 36.85
N LEU A 513 -18.63 -12.44 37.34
CA LEU A 513 -19.37 -13.44 36.54
C LEU A 513 -20.70 -12.93 35.96
N GLN A 514 -21.26 -11.82 36.46
CA GLN A 514 -22.56 -11.30 36.02
C GLN A 514 -22.59 -10.84 34.54
N PHE A 515 -21.49 -10.26 34.03
CA PHE A 515 -21.43 -9.79 32.64
C PHE A 515 -21.38 -10.93 31.61
N ALA A 516 -20.90 -12.11 32.01
CA ALA A 516 -20.94 -13.32 31.19
C ALA A 516 -22.36 -13.70 30.78
N GLU A 517 -23.32 -13.61 31.71
CA GLU A 517 -24.72 -13.94 31.47
C GLU A 517 -25.41 -12.87 30.60
N GLU A 518 -25.06 -11.59 30.76
CA GLU A 518 -25.60 -10.50 29.94
C GLU A 518 -25.11 -10.58 28.49
N TRP A 519 -23.82 -10.83 28.26
CA TRP A 519 -23.29 -11.01 26.91
C TRP A 519 -23.83 -12.28 26.25
N ALA A 520 -24.05 -13.36 27.01
CA ALA A 520 -24.63 -14.61 26.51
C ALA A 520 -26.06 -14.48 25.92
N GLN A 521 -26.71 -13.31 26.02
CA GLN A 521 -28.00 -13.01 25.40
C GLN A 521 -27.92 -12.19 24.10
N LEU A 522 -26.74 -11.72 23.67
CA LEU A 522 -26.61 -10.85 22.49
C LEU A 522 -26.66 -11.64 21.17
N ASN A 523 -27.32 -11.11 20.14
CA ASN A 523 -27.26 -11.70 18.80
C ASN A 523 -25.95 -11.35 18.07
N ARG A 524 -25.65 -12.03 16.96
CA ARG A 524 -24.38 -11.89 16.22
C ARG A 524 -24.05 -10.45 15.79
N MET A 525 -25.05 -9.67 15.36
CA MET A 525 -24.84 -8.25 15.01
C MET A 525 -24.61 -7.40 16.26
N GLN A 526 -25.38 -7.61 17.33
CA GLN A 526 -25.24 -6.87 18.59
C GLN A 526 -23.88 -7.12 19.28
N ALA A 527 -23.42 -8.38 19.28
CA ALA A 527 -22.10 -8.74 19.78
C ALA A 527 -20.98 -8.11 18.94
N TYR A 528 -21.10 -8.11 17.61
CA TYR A 528 -20.14 -7.45 16.71
C TYR A 528 -20.05 -5.93 16.94
N LEU A 529 -21.18 -5.26 17.15
CA LEU A 529 -21.22 -3.82 17.43
C LEU A 529 -20.65 -3.45 18.82
N ARG A 530 -20.60 -4.40 19.77
CA ARG A 530 -20.08 -4.23 21.14
C ARG A 530 -18.74 -4.92 21.39
N GLU A 531 -18.08 -5.41 20.34
CA GLU A 531 -16.83 -6.19 20.40
C GLU A 531 -15.74 -5.53 21.26
N ARG A 532 -15.60 -4.20 21.15
CA ARG A 532 -14.60 -3.42 21.91
C ARG A 532 -14.85 -3.48 23.42
N ASP A 533 -16.10 -3.40 23.84
CA ASP A 533 -16.48 -3.34 25.25
C ASP A 533 -16.29 -4.73 25.88
N ILE A 534 -16.77 -5.76 25.19
CA ILE A 534 -16.57 -7.18 25.54
C ILE A 534 -15.07 -7.50 25.68
N LYS A 535 -14.24 -7.12 24.70
CA LYS A 535 -12.77 -7.35 24.76
C LYS A 535 -12.09 -6.57 25.87
N GLY A 536 -12.52 -5.33 26.15
CA GLY A 536 -11.97 -4.52 27.22
C GLY A 536 -12.15 -5.20 28.58
N GLU A 537 -13.38 -5.60 28.89
CA GLU A 537 -13.72 -6.23 30.17
C GLU A 537 -13.14 -7.65 30.30
N VAL A 538 -13.13 -8.46 29.23
CA VAL A 538 -12.46 -9.78 29.21
C VAL A 538 -10.96 -9.65 29.54
N THR A 539 -10.30 -8.61 29.02
CA THR A 539 -8.88 -8.32 29.31
C THR A 539 -8.67 -7.89 30.78
N GLU A 540 -9.60 -7.11 31.34
CA GLU A 540 -9.58 -6.73 32.75
C GLU A 540 -9.73 -7.94 33.67
N GLN A 541 -10.69 -8.84 33.41
CA GLN A 541 -10.88 -10.07 34.19
C GLN A 541 -9.66 -11.00 34.12
N HIS A 542 -9.04 -11.16 32.94
CA HIS A 542 -7.76 -11.87 32.80
C HIS A 542 -6.65 -11.24 33.64
N THR A 543 -6.58 -9.90 33.71
CA THR A 543 -5.57 -9.19 34.50
C THR A 543 -5.74 -9.43 36.01
N HIS A 544 -6.98 -9.49 36.52
CA HIS A 544 -7.26 -9.86 37.90
C HIS A 544 -6.91 -11.33 38.21
N LEU A 545 -7.25 -12.27 37.32
CA LEU A 545 -6.85 -13.67 37.43
C LEU A 545 -5.32 -13.86 37.43
N TYR A 546 -4.60 -13.12 36.59
CA TYR A 546 -3.14 -13.10 36.57
C TYR A 546 -2.53 -12.59 37.87
N ALA A 547 -3.08 -11.51 38.45
CA ALA A 547 -2.61 -10.96 39.71
C ALA A 547 -2.78 -11.98 40.85
N PHE A 548 -3.95 -12.63 40.94
CA PHE A 548 -4.23 -13.69 41.91
C PHE A 548 -3.29 -14.90 41.73
N GLY A 549 -3.12 -15.38 40.50
CA GLY A 549 -2.25 -16.53 40.19
C GLY A 549 -0.76 -16.26 40.41
N ARG A 550 -0.30 -15.00 40.24
CA ARG A 550 1.07 -14.59 40.57
C ARG A 550 1.34 -14.71 42.06
N ASP A 551 0.39 -14.33 42.91
CA ASP A 551 0.60 -14.30 44.36
C ASP A 551 0.58 -15.73 44.96
N PHE A 552 0.07 -16.72 44.22
CA PHE A 552 0.23 -18.17 44.44
C PHE A 552 1.49 -18.78 43.74
N GLN A 553 2.60 -18.03 43.75
CA GLN A 553 3.75 -18.14 42.83
C GLN A 553 4.41 -19.53 42.65
N GLU A 554 4.24 -20.50 43.55
CA GLU A 554 4.92 -21.82 43.48
C GLU A 554 4.12 -22.95 42.78
N LEU A 555 2.82 -22.79 42.52
CA LEU A 555 1.94 -23.93 42.14
C LEU A 555 1.49 -24.00 40.68
N ILE A 556 1.67 -22.96 39.86
CA ILE A 556 1.17 -22.92 38.47
C ILE A 556 2.28 -22.59 37.47
N ASP A 557 2.46 -23.46 36.47
CA ASP A 557 3.35 -23.22 35.33
C ASP A 557 2.76 -22.12 34.41
N LEU A 558 3.16 -20.89 34.71
CA LEU A 558 2.83 -19.67 33.97
C LEU A 558 3.18 -19.75 32.47
N GLY A 559 4.14 -20.58 32.07
CA GLY A 559 4.49 -20.81 30.66
C GLY A 559 3.36 -21.51 29.89
N ALA A 560 2.78 -22.56 30.48
CA ALA A 560 1.64 -23.27 29.91
C ALA A 560 0.36 -22.42 29.89
N TRP A 561 0.19 -21.52 30.87
CA TRP A 561 -0.91 -20.55 30.91
C TRP A 561 -0.81 -19.54 29.77
N ASN A 562 0.33 -18.85 29.64
CA ASN A 562 0.57 -17.85 28.59
C ASN A 562 0.41 -18.43 27.18
N ALA A 563 0.88 -19.68 26.97
CA ALA A 563 0.70 -20.37 25.71
C ALA A 563 -0.77 -20.71 25.41
N ARG A 564 -1.64 -20.93 26.41
CA ARG A 564 -3.09 -21.12 26.20
C ARG A 564 -3.78 -19.80 25.87
N TYR A 565 -3.46 -18.72 26.60
CA TYR A 565 -3.99 -17.38 26.34
C TYR A 565 -3.70 -16.88 24.92
N GLU A 566 -2.44 -16.92 24.46
CA GLU A 566 -2.10 -16.46 23.09
C GLU A 566 -2.69 -17.37 21.99
N ARG A 567 -2.97 -18.65 22.29
CA ARG A 567 -3.72 -19.54 21.39
C ARG A 567 -5.21 -19.18 21.30
N ALA A 568 -5.87 -18.85 22.42
CA ALA A 568 -7.25 -18.35 22.39
C ALA A 568 -7.32 -17.04 21.58
N ARG A 569 -6.46 -16.07 21.91
CA ARG A 569 -6.39 -14.74 21.28
C ARG A 569 -6.15 -14.79 19.76
N SER A 570 -5.35 -15.75 19.28
CA SER A 570 -5.10 -15.92 17.85
C SER A 570 -6.26 -16.58 17.10
N LEU A 571 -7.08 -17.40 17.77
CA LEU A 571 -8.31 -17.96 17.22
C LEU A 571 -9.43 -16.90 17.08
N ASP A 572 -9.53 -15.95 18.02
CA ASP A 572 -10.52 -14.86 17.98
C ASP A 572 -10.45 -14.03 16.68
N LEU A 573 -9.23 -13.69 16.25
CA LEU A 573 -9.00 -12.83 15.09
C LEU A 573 -9.43 -13.50 13.78
N ALA A 574 -9.30 -14.82 13.68
CA ALA A 574 -9.76 -15.58 12.52
C ALA A 574 -11.30 -15.73 12.49
N ALA A 575 -11.94 -15.85 13.65
CA ALA A 575 -13.40 -16.04 13.78
C ALA A 575 -14.21 -14.79 13.37
N LEU A 576 -13.71 -13.60 13.71
CA LEU A 576 -14.35 -12.32 13.39
C LEU A 576 -14.53 -12.09 11.88
N GLU A 577 -13.54 -12.47 11.06
CA GLU A 577 -13.61 -12.30 9.60
C GLU A 577 -14.62 -13.24 8.94
N VAL A 578 -14.69 -14.49 9.41
CA VAL A 578 -15.69 -15.46 8.95
C VAL A 578 -17.11 -14.95 9.24
N THR A 579 -17.34 -14.33 10.39
CA THR A 579 -18.69 -13.91 10.76
C THR A 579 -19.17 -12.65 10.08
N LEU A 580 -18.31 -11.67 9.81
CA LEU A 580 -18.72 -10.51 9.00
C LEU A 580 -19.27 -10.98 7.63
N GLY A 581 -18.64 -12.00 7.04
CA GLY A 581 -19.12 -12.66 5.82
C GLY A 581 -20.48 -13.35 5.93
N VAL A 582 -20.86 -13.83 7.12
CA VAL A 582 -22.18 -14.44 7.41
C VAL A 582 -23.24 -13.37 7.69
N ILE A 583 -22.91 -12.34 8.49
CA ILE A 583 -23.78 -11.21 8.81
C ILE A 583 -24.21 -10.49 7.52
N CYS A 584 -23.27 -10.18 6.62
CA CYS A 584 -23.56 -9.51 5.36
C CYS A 584 -24.44 -10.32 4.39
N LYS A 585 -24.53 -11.63 4.57
CA LYS A 585 -25.37 -12.54 3.77
C LYS A 585 -26.72 -12.84 4.41
N THR A 586 -26.95 -12.43 5.67
CA THR A 586 -28.13 -12.80 6.45
C THR A 586 -29.07 -11.60 6.62
N PRO A 587 -30.23 -11.55 5.93
CA PRO A 587 -31.12 -10.38 5.96
C PRO A 587 -31.64 -10.02 7.36
N ALA A 588 -31.80 -11.01 8.25
CA ALA A 588 -32.25 -10.81 9.62
C ALA A 588 -31.20 -10.09 10.49
N ASP A 589 -29.92 -10.40 10.31
CA ASP A 589 -28.82 -9.74 11.04
C ASP A 589 -28.65 -8.27 10.57
N LEU A 590 -28.80 -8.01 9.26
CA LEU A 590 -28.80 -6.64 8.71
C LEU A 590 -30.04 -5.82 9.09
N ASP A 591 -31.16 -6.47 9.39
CA ASP A 591 -32.40 -5.80 9.78
C ASP A 591 -32.34 -5.22 11.20
N VAL A 592 -31.38 -5.64 12.05
CA VAL A 592 -31.07 -5.01 13.35
C VAL A 592 -30.72 -3.53 13.16
N LEU A 593 -29.95 -3.20 12.11
CA LEU A 593 -29.50 -1.83 11.79
C LEU A 593 -30.64 -0.85 11.49
N LYS A 594 -31.90 -1.32 11.33
CA LYS A 594 -33.08 -0.45 11.19
C LYS A 594 -33.43 0.31 12.47
N ARG A 595 -32.89 -0.11 13.63
CA ARG A 595 -33.18 0.47 14.96
C ARG A 595 -31.96 1.15 15.59
N GLU A 596 -30.82 1.12 14.91
CA GLU A 596 -29.54 1.67 15.38
C GLU A 596 -29.35 3.12 14.94
N ASP A 597 -28.45 3.84 15.60
CA ASP A 597 -28.15 5.24 15.27
C ASP A 597 -27.55 5.43 13.87
N LYS A 598 -27.88 6.55 13.22
CA LYS A 598 -27.40 6.91 11.88
C LYS A 598 -25.88 6.87 11.77
N LEU A 599 -25.15 7.40 12.76
CA LEU A 599 -23.68 7.42 12.74
C LEU A 599 -23.11 6.01 12.86
N LEU A 600 -23.74 5.14 13.65
CA LEU A 600 -23.33 3.74 13.79
C LEU A 600 -23.56 2.95 12.49
N VAL A 601 -24.71 3.16 11.81
CA VAL A 601 -24.99 2.55 10.50
C VAL A 601 -24.02 3.08 9.42
N GLN A 602 -23.73 4.39 9.40
CA GLN A 602 -22.77 4.97 8.46
C GLN A 602 -21.33 4.51 8.74
N TRP A 603 -20.92 4.36 10.00
CA TRP A 603 -19.66 3.76 10.38
C TRP A 603 -19.57 2.29 9.94
N PHE A 604 -20.65 1.52 10.07
CA PHE A 604 -20.70 0.14 9.60
C PHE A 604 -20.60 0.07 8.06
N MET A 605 -21.28 0.94 7.32
CA MET A 605 -21.10 1.09 5.86
C MET A 605 -19.63 1.40 5.50
N GLN A 606 -18.98 2.32 6.21
CA GLN A 606 -17.55 2.62 6.02
C GLN A 606 -16.64 1.43 6.39
N HIS A 607 -17.01 0.63 7.38
CA HIS A 607 -16.30 -0.60 7.71
C HIS A 607 -16.43 -1.63 6.57
N LEU A 608 -17.62 -1.78 5.99
CA LEU A 608 -17.84 -2.61 4.80
C LEU A 608 -17.03 -2.11 3.61
N GLN A 609 -16.97 -0.80 3.34
CA GLN A 609 -16.11 -0.21 2.31
C GLN A 609 -14.64 -0.59 2.52
N ARG A 610 -14.10 -0.41 3.74
CA ARG A 610 -12.72 -0.82 4.07
C ARG A 610 -12.49 -2.33 3.91
N LYS A 611 -13.46 -3.18 4.25
CA LYS A 611 -13.35 -4.64 4.07
C LYS A 611 -13.49 -5.07 2.60
N ILE A 612 -14.29 -4.37 1.79
CA ILE A 612 -14.32 -4.53 0.31
C ILE A 612 -12.91 -4.27 -0.26
N ALA A 613 -12.18 -3.27 0.26
CA ALA A 613 -10.83 -2.95 -0.18
C ALA A 613 -9.75 -3.99 0.20
N THR A 614 -9.98 -4.81 1.24
CA THR A 614 -9.01 -5.80 1.73
C THR A 614 -9.37 -7.26 1.43
N THR A 615 -10.54 -7.56 0.83
CA THR A 615 -11.02 -8.94 0.68
C THR A 615 -10.92 -9.44 -0.76
N PRO A 616 -10.50 -10.72 -1.00
CA PRO A 616 -10.51 -11.32 -2.34
C PRO A 616 -11.88 -11.31 -3.05
N GLY A 617 -11.83 -11.16 -4.37
CA GLY A 617 -12.98 -10.82 -5.25
C GLY A 617 -14.28 -11.63 -5.10
N HIS A 618 -14.22 -12.87 -4.61
CA HIS A 618 -15.38 -13.75 -4.45
C HIS A 618 -16.26 -13.44 -3.22
N LEU A 619 -15.81 -12.54 -2.33
CA LEU A 619 -16.60 -12.03 -1.20
C LEU A 619 -17.00 -10.55 -1.38
N THR A 620 -16.31 -9.83 -2.25
CA THR A 620 -16.51 -8.40 -2.55
C THR A 620 -17.94 -8.09 -3.01
N GLU A 621 -18.54 -8.95 -3.83
CA GLU A 621 -19.93 -8.82 -4.29
C GLU A 621 -20.95 -8.90 -3.13
N ALA A 622 -20.71 -9.79 -2.16
CA ALA A 622 -21.60 -9.94 -1.00
C ALA A 622 -21.57 -8.69 -0.10
N TYR A 623 -20.39 -8.08 0.11
CA TYR A 623 -20.25 -6.86 0.89
C TYR A 623 -20.81 -5.62 0.15
N LEU A 624 -20.63 -5.52 -1.17
CA LEU A 624 -21.25 -4.47 -1.99
C LEU A 624 -22.78 -4.58 -1.99
N SER A 625 -23.30 -5.79 -2.16
CA SER A 625 -24.74 -6.08 -2.07
C SER A 625 -25.30 -5.79 -0.69
N ALA A 626 -24.55 -6.11 0.38
CA ALA A 626 -24.92 -5.73 1.75
C ALA A 626 -24.95 -4.21 1.94
N MET A 627 -23.93 -3.46 1.49
CA MET A 627 -23.90 -2.00 1.60
C MET A 627 -25.10 -1.34 0.91
N LEU A 628 -25.40 -1.72 -0.33
CA LEU A 628 -26.59 -1.26 -1.06
C LEU A 628 -27.89 -1.74 -0.38
N GLY A 629 -27.89 -2.96 0.17
CA GLY A 629 -28.99 -3.56 0.90
C GLY A 629 -29.32 -2.86 2.23
N ILE A 630 -28.33 -2.32 2.93
CA ILE A 630 -28.49 -1.51 4.15
C ILE A 630 -29.04 -0.13 3.77
N HIS A 631 -28.57 0.50 2.69
CA HIS A 631 -29.16 1.76 2.21
C HIS A 631 -30.66 1.59 1.86
N ARG A 632 -31.02 0.51 1.16
CA ARG A 632 -32.43 0.17 0.85
C ARG A 632 -33.29 -0.02 2.12
N ARG A 633 -32.72 -0.53 3.22
CA ARG A 633 -33.42 -0.83 4.50
C ARG A 633 -33.54 0.36 5.44
N THR A 634 -32.47 1.14 5.58
CA THR A 634 -32.34 2.23 6.57
C THR A 634 -32.61 3.61 5.98
N ARG A 635 -32.60 3.73 4.64
CA ARG A 635 -32.64 5.00 3.88
C ARG A 635 -31.47 5.95 4.14
N TYR A 636 -30.53 5.61 5.03
CA TYR A 636 -29.30 6.38 5.21
C TYR A 636 -28.39 6.21 3.99
N LEU A 637 -28.02 7.35 3.38
CA LEU A 637 -27.16 7.38 2.20
C LEU A 637 -25.76 6.85 2.54
N PRO A 638 -25.12 6.10 1.62
CA PRO A 638 -23.68 5.92 1.65
C PRO A 638 -22.98 7.31 1.67
N PRO A 639 -21.83 7.43 2.35
CA PRO A 639 -21.03 8.67 2.30
C PRO A 639 -20.74 9.05 0.84
N LEU A 640 -20.63 10.36 0.54
CA LEU A 640 -20.09 10.84 -0.73
C LEU A 640 -18.59 10.51 -0.77
N SER A 641 -18.32 9.24 -1.06
CA SER A 641 -17.00 8.65 -0.94
C SER A 641 -16.22 9.06 -2.18
N ASP A 642 -15.13 9.82 -1.98
CA ASP A 642 -14.10 9.93 -2.99
C ASP A 642 -13.40 8.57 -3.09
N LEU A 643 -13.62 7.88 -4.22
CA LEU A 643 -13.01 6.59 -4.54
C LEU A 643 -11.58 6.79 -5.10
N ALA A 644 -10.99 7.98 -4.92
CA ALA A 644 -9.56 8.22 -5.08
C ALA A 644 -8.75 7.11 -4.39
N HIS A 645 -7.65 6.72 -5.04
CA HIS A 645 -6.75 5.63 -4.63
C HIS A 645 -7.33 4.20 -4.69
N GLU A 646 -8.65 4.01 -4.76
CA GLU A 646 -9.30 2.69 -4.92
C GLU A 646 -9.64 2.35 -6.38
N ILE A 647 -9.74 3.37 -7.24
CA ILE A 647 -10.04 3.27 -8.66
C ILE A 647 -8.76 3.25 -9.50
N SER A 648 -8.59 2.21 -10.33
CA SER A 648 -7.57 2.15 -11.39
C SER A 648 -8.21 2.24 -12.77
N LYS A 649 -7.68 3.10 -13.64
CA LYS A 649 -8.17 3.28 -15.02
C LYS A 649 -7.53 2.23 -15.92
N ARG A 650 -8.33 1.39 -16.57
CA ARG A 650 -7.84 0.27 -17.40
C ARG A 650 -7.35 0.71 -18.78
N ASP A 651 -7.98 1.74 -19.36
CA ASP A 651 -7.74 2.12 -20.76
C ASP A 651 -6.91 3.41 -20.91
N THR A 652 -5.96 3.37 -21.86
CA THR A 652 -5.21 4.55 -22.34
C THR A 652 -6.07 5.49 -23.19
N PHE A 653 -7.17 5.00 -23.76
CA PHE A 653 -8.15 5.76 -24.52
C PHE A 653 -9.56 5.53 -23.96
N PRO A 654 -10.48 6.51 -24.02
CA PRO A 654 -11.84 6.29 -23.56
C PRO A 654 -12.50 5.17 -24.38
N PHE A 655 -13.14 4.25 -23.67
CA PHE A 655 -13.91 3.15 -24.24
C PHE A 655 -15.02 3.66 -25.17
N MET A 656 -15.60 4.81 -24.82
CA MET A 656 -16.62 5.50 -25.62
C MET A 656 -16.44 7.01 -25.47
N ARG A 657 -16.34 7.72 -26.61
CA ARG A 657 -16.21 9.19 -26.68
C ARG A 657 -17.54 9.85 -27.00
N GLY A 658 -18.14 10.55 -26.05
CA GLY A 658 -19.30 11.42 -26.30
C GLY A 658 -18.88 12.86 -26.63
N GLY A 659 -19.82 13.65 -27.12
CA GLY A 659 -19.59 15.08 -27.37
C GLY A 659 -19.29 15.90 -26.10
N GLN A 660 -19.73 15.43 -24.93
CA GLN A 660 -19.68 16.15 -23.65
C GLN A 660 -19.06 15.37 -22.50
N SER A 661 -19.04 14.04 -22.59
CA SER A 661 -18.41 13.18 -21.60
C SER A 661 -17.72 11.99 -22.26
N ASP A 662 -16.66 11.49 -21.62
CA ASP A 662 -15.93 10.31 -22.05
C ASP A 662 -16.13 9.20 -21.02
N ILE A 663 -16.51 8.01 -21.49
CA ILE A 663 -16.59 6.82 -20.64
C ILE A 663 -15.29 6.04 -20.77
N TRP A 664 -14.67 5.73 -19.64
CA TRP A 664 -13.46 4.92 -19.55
C TRP A 664 -13.75 3.67 -18.73
N ARG A 665 -13.12 2.53 -19.07
CA ARG A 665 -13.16 1.37 -18.17
C ARG A 665 -12.21 1.60 -17.00
N GLY A 666 -12.72 1.39 -15.81
CA GLY A 666 -11.97 1.32 -14.58
C GLY A 666 -12.07 -0.04 -13.92
N THR A 667 -11.24 -0.22 -12.90
CA THR A 667 -11.41 -1.22 -11.87
C THR A 667 -11.62 -0.48 -10.56
N TRP A 668 -12.61 -0.87 -9.78
CA TRP A 668 -12.71 -0.51 -8.37
C TRP A 668 -12.54 -1.79 -7.56
N LEU A 669 -11.43 -1.93 -6.85
CA LEU A 669 -11.21 -3.06 -5.93
C LEU A 669 -11.45 -4.45 -6.57
N GLY A 670 -10.99 -4.61 -7.83
CA GLY A 670 -11.19 -5.81 -8.66
C GLY A 670 -12.43 -5.80 -9.55
N LEU A 671 -13.50 -5.07 -9.18
CA LEU A 671 -14.76 -5.00 -9.93
C LEU A 671 -14.64 -4.06 -11.14
N PRO A 672 -15.23 -4.38 -12.30
CA PRO A 672 -15.21 -3.51 -13.46
C PRO A 672 -16.20 -2.34 -13.26
N VAL A 673 -15.72 -1.10 -13.44
CA VAL A 673 -16.51 0.14 -13.25
C VAL A 673 -16.43 1.04 -14.47
N ALA A 674 -17.52 1.75 -14.77
CA ALA A 674 -17.54 2.83 -15.76
C ALA A 674 -17.14 4.15 -15.07
N LEU A 675 -16.20 4.85 -15.67
CA LEU A 675 -15.68 6.14 -15.20
C LEU A 675 -16.11 7.22 -16.20
N LYS A 676 -17.17 7.97 -15.88
CA LYS A 676 -17.68 9.06 -16.73
C LYS A 676 -16.93 10.35 -16.42
N LEU A 677 -16.07 10.78 -17.34
CA LEU A 677 -15.42 12.09 -17.30
C LEU A 677 -16.33 13.15 -17.92
N VAL A 678 -16.65 14.22 -17.19
CA VAL A 678 -17.40 15.37 -17.72
C VAL A 678 -16.42 16.39 -18.32
N ARG A 679 -16.39 16.53 -19.65
CA ARG A 679 -15.32 17.27 -20.37
C ARG A 679 -15.23 18.75 -20.00
N THR A 680 -16.34 19.39 -19.65
CA THR A 680 -16.40 20.83 -19.30
C THR A 680 -15.65 21.22 -18.03
N ILE A 681 -15.22 20.26 -17.21
CA ILE A 681 -14.41 20.49 -15.99
C ILE A 681 -12.91 20.52 -16.32
N THR A 682 -12.51 20.09 -17.53
CA THR A 682 -11.11 19.82 -17.84
C THR A 682 -10.38 21.01 -18.51
N ARG A 683 -9.30 21.47 -17.85
CA ARG A 683 -8.16 22.24 -18.42
C ARG A 683 -8.40 23.59 -19.15
N ARG A 684 -9.49 24.34 -18.91
CA ARG A 684 -9.60 25.75 -19.42
C ARG A 684 -9.68 26.88 -18.38
N SER A 685 -9.91 26.61 -17.09
CA SER A 685 -10.14 27.68 -16.09
C SER A 685 -9.12 27.77 -14.93
N GLY A 686 -8.15 26.86 -14.84
CA GLY A 686 -7.14 26.87 -13.75
C GLY A 686 -7.69 26.65 -12.34
N ALA A 687 -8.98 26.31 -12.21
CA ALA A 687 -9.65 26.19 -10.93
C ALA A 687 -9.29 24.88 -10.20
N THR A 688 -8.76 25.01 -8.98
CA THR A 688 -8.45 23.88 -8.10
C THR A 688 -9.73 23.32 -7.47
N VAL A 689 -10.26 22.22 -8.03
CA VAL A 689 -11.37 21.44 -7.45
C VAL A 689 -10.95 20.63 -6.20
N ARG A 690 -10.00 21.16 -5.41
CA ARG A 690 -9.65 20.65 -4.06
C ARG A 690 -10.46 21.33 -2.94
N GLY A 691 -11.29 22.32 -3.27
CA GLY A 691 -12.12 23.08 -2.34
C GLY A 691 -13.62 22.73 -2.32
N MET A 692 -14.07 21.72 -3.08
CA MET A 692 -15.46 21.27 -3.00
C MET A 692 -15.70 20.53 -1.68
N ASN A 693 -16.24 21.23 -0.69
CA ASN A 693 -16.75 20.60 0.52
C ASN A 693 -18.05 19.83 0.18
N LEU A 694 -17.92 18.52 -0.02
CA LEU A 694 -19.02 17.61 -0.40
C LEU A 694 -19.98 17.30 0.76
N ASP A 695 -19.62 17.65 2.00
CA ASP A 695 -20.42 17.45 3.21
C ASP A 695 -21.12 18.75 3.70
N SER A 696 -21.01 19.86 2.96
CA SER A 696 -21.71 21.11 3.30
C SER A 696 -23.22 21.00 3.09
N THR A 697 -23.99 21.06 4.19
CA THR A 697 -25.46 20.93 4.19
C THR A 697 -26.23 22.24 4.03
N ASP A 698 -25.56 23.38 3.93
CA ASP A 698 -26.21 24.69 3.80
C ASP A 698 -26.61 24.99 2.34
N PRO A 699 -27.92 25.22 2.04
CA PRO A 699 -28.36 25.62 0.71
C PRO A 699 -28.20 27.12 0.43
N GLU A 700 -27.97 27.93 1.46
CA GLU A 700 -28.05 29.41 1.39
C GLU A 700 -26.98 30.08 2.27
N SER A 701 -25.83 30.40 1.69
CA SER A 701 -24.91 31.41 2.23
C SER A 701 -24.87 32.61 1.28
N ASN A 702 -25.30 33.78 1.75
CA ASN A 702 -25.39 35.00 0.94
C ASN A 702 -24.01 35.53 0.52
N ASP A 703 -23.60 35.27 -0.72
CA ASP A 703 -22.47 35.95 -1.36
C ASP A 703 -22.86 37.39 -1.70
N ASN A 704 -22.48 38.33 -0.83
CA ASN A 704 -22.70 39.77 -1.00
C ASN A 704 -21.39 40.58 -1.10
N ASP A 705 -20.29 39.93 -1.50
CA ASP A 705 -18.99 40.56 -1.71
C ASP A 705 -18.82 41.07 -3.15
N ASN A 706 -18.92 42.39 -3.28
CA ASN A 706 -18.67 43.14 -4.52
C ASN A 706 -17.16 43.25 -4.84
N ASP A 707 -16.45 42.14 -5.05
CA ASP A 707 -15.04 42.18 -5.50
C ASP A 707 -14.90 41.85 -6.99
N ASN A 708 -14.73 42.92 -7.78
CA ASN A 708 -15.06 42.97 -9.20
C ASN A 708 -13.93 42.47 -10.12
N ASN A 709 -13.27 41.37 -9.72
CA ASN A 709 -12.21 40.73 -10.52
C ASN A 709 -12.21 39.19 -10.44
N THR A 710 -13.30 38.59 -9.95
CA THR A 710 -13.46 37.13 -9.82
C THR A 710 -14.28 36.56 -10.98
N VAL A 711 -13.63 36.25 -12.11
CA VAL A 711 -14.27 35.45 -13.16
C VAL A 711 -14.47 34.03 -12.65
N CYS A 712 -15.69 33.74 -12.23
CA CYS A 712 -16.03 32.59 -11.40
C CYS A 712 -15.74 31.23 -12.06
N PRO A 713 -15.12 30.26 -11.36
CA PRO A 713 -15.18 28.85 -11.73
C PRO A 713 -16.52 28.22 -11.30
N GLY A 714 -17.64 28.83 -11.72
CA GLY A 714 -18.97 28.61 -11.14
C GLY A 714 -19.77 27.44 -11.74
N ASP A 715 -20.13 27.52 -13.03
CA ASP A 715 -21.29 26.76 -13.52
C ASP A 715 -21.03 25.28 -13.78
N ALA A 716 -19.90 24.91 -14.38
CA ALA A 716 -19.57 23.49 -14.60
C ALA A 716 -19.35 22.74 -13.27
N ALA A 717 -18.81 23.43 -12.26
CA ALA A 717 -18.63 22.93 -10.91
C ALA A 717 -19.96 22.69 -10.20
N ARG A 718 -20.89 23.66 -10.25
CA ARG A 718 -22.26 23.52 -9.74
C ARG A 718 -23.05 22.42 -10.46
N ALA A 719 -22.94 22.34 -11.78
CA ALA A 719 -23.61 21.31 -12.59
C ALA A 719 -23.14 19.89 -12.22
N PHE A 720 -21.83 19.68 -12.04
CA PHE A 720 -21.29 18.41 -11.59
C PHE A 720 -21.78 18.00 -10.19
N LYS A 721 -21.69 18.93 -9.21
CA LYS A 721 -22.15 18.67 -7.83
C LYS A 721 -23.64 18.28 -7.85
N ARG A 722 -24.47 19.02 -8.58
CA ARG A 722 -25.90 18.72 -8.78
C ARG A 722 -26.14 17.35 -9.43
N GLU A 723 -25.37 16.97 -10.46
CA GLU A 723 -25.51 15.66 -11.11
C GLU A 723 -25.17 14.51 -10.14
N ALA A 724 -24.06 14.61 -9.41
CA ALA A 724 -23.66 13.61 -8.41
C ALA A 724 -24.67 13.51 -7.24
N GLU A 725 -25.17 14.64 -6.76
CA GLU A 725 -26.15 14.71 -5.68
C GLU A 725 -27.51 14.12 -6.07
N ILE A 726 -28.00 14.42 -7.28
CA ILE A 726 -29.22 13.81 -7.81
C ILE A 726 -29.01 12.32 -8.00
N TRP A 727 -27.95 11.90 -8.70
CA TRP A 727 -27.73 10.50 -9.06
C TRP A 727 -27.55 9.59 -7.84
N ARG A 728 -26.87 10.06 -6.77
CA ARG A 728 -26.77 9.33 -5.48
C ARG A 728 -28.13 9.03 -4.83
N GLN A 729 -29.18 9.79 -5.16
CA GLN A 729 -30.54 9.60 -4.64
C GLN A 729 -31.42 8.71 -5.53
N LEU A 730 -30.93 8.26 -6.69
CA LEU A 730 -31.69 7.44 -7.63
C LEU A 730 -31.45 5.95 -7.39
N MET A 731 -32.51 5.19 -7.15
CA MET A 731 -32.48 3.73 -7.06
C MET A 731 -33.70 3.15 -7.75
N HIS A 732 -33.50 2.57 -8.93
CA HIS A 732 -34.51 1.86 -9.71
C HIS A 732 -33.82 0.81 -10.59
N ASP A 733 -34.46 -0.32 -10.87
CA ASP A 733 -33.83 -1.41 -11.63
C ASP A 733 -33.48 -1.01 -13.08
N ASN A 734 -34.14 0.02 -13.60
CA ASN A 734 -33.87 0.61 -14.92
C ASN A 734 -33.11 1.95 -14.85
N VAL A 735 -32.50 2.29 -13.70
CA VAL A 735 -31.60 3.44 -13.57
C VAL A 735 -30.24 2.94 -13.07
N HIS A 736 -29.19 3.33 -13.78
CA HIS A 736 -27.85 2.84 -13.52
C HIS A 736 -27.37 3.21 -12.10
N PRO A 737 -26.79 2.29 -11.29
CA PRO A 737 -26.36 2.62 -9.94
C PRO A 737 -25.20 3.62 -9.91
N PHE A 738 -25.22 4.54 -8.94
CA PHE A 738 -24.10 5.44 -8.61
C PHE A 738 -23.27 4.83 -7.47
N LEU A 739 -21.94 4.79 -7.63
CA LEU A 739 -21.02 4.23 -6.63
C LEU A 739 -20.25 5.30 -5.87
N GLY A 740 -19.90 6.41 -6.52
CA GLY A 740 -19.13 7.50 -5.92
C GLY A 740 -18.53 8.44 -6.95
N VAL A 741 -17.65 9.33 -6.47
CA VAL A 741 -16.86 10.24 -7.29
C VAL A 741 -15.41 9.76 -7.29
N TRP A 742 -14.68 9.98 -8.39
CA TRP A 742 -13.24 9.76 -8.45
C TRP A 742 -12.54 10.99 -9.02
N VAL A 743 -11.57 11.53 -8.28
CA VAL A 743 -10.73 12.65 -8.75
C VAL A 743 -9.35 12.15 -9.15
N ASN A 744 -8.92 12.43 -10.38
CA ASN A 744 -7.61 12.03 -10.87
C ASN A 744 -6.95 13.11 -11.74
N MET A 745 -5.74 13.54 -11.38
CA MET A 745 -4.96 14.55 -12.12
C MET A 745 -5.69 15.88 -12.41
N GLY A 746 -6.72 16.22 -11.64
CA GLY A 746 -7.57 17.41 -11.81
C GLY A 746 -8.84 17.17 -12.63
N ASP A 747 -8.98 15.99 -13.23
CA ASP A 747 -10.21 15.53 -13.88
C ASP A 747 -11.13 14.88 -12.83
N VAL A 748 -12.46 15.07 -12.97
CA VAL A 748 -13.46 14.52 -12.05
C VAL A 748 -14.38 13.54 -12.79
N TYR A 749 -14.57 12.36 -12.21
CA TYR A 749 -15.30 11.25 -12.80
C TYR A 749 -16.48 10.83 -11.90
N LEU A 750 -17.65 10.59 -12.51
CA LEU A 750 -18.76 9.88 -11.87
C LEU A 750 -18.54 8.37 -12.04
N VAL A 751 -18.62 7.60 -10.95
CA VAL A 751 -18.32 6.17 -10.92
C VAL A 751 -19.60 5.35 -10.82
N SER A 752 -19.72 4.34 -11.68
CA SER A 752 -20.83 3.39 -11.70
C SER A 752 -20.34 1.99 -12.13
N PRO A 753 -21.12 0.89 -11.98
CA PRO A 753 -20.73 -0.42 -12.51
C PRO A 753 -20.40 -0.40 -14.01
N PHE A 754 -19.52 -1.26 -14.51
CA PHE A 754 -19.28 -1.36 -15.95
C PHE A 754 -20.23 -2.36 -16.60
N MET A 755 -20.91 -1.94 -17.67
CA MET A 755 -21.78 -2.81 -18.46
C MET A 755 -20.95 -3.53 -19.53
N GLU A 756 -20.44 -4.72 -19.21
CA GLU A 756 -19.53 -5.50 -20.08
C GLU A 756 -20.11 -5.85 -21.46
N ARG A 757 -21.43 -5.81 -21.63
CA ARG A 757 -22.14 -6.11 -22.88
C ARG A 757 -22.25 -4.92 -23.85
N GLY A 758 -21.66 -3.77 -23.51
CA GLY A 758 -21.72 -2.56 -24.33
C GLY A 758 -23.03 -1.78 -24.17
N ASP A 759 -23.27 -0.83 -25.08
CA ASP A 759 -24.49 -0.03 -25.11
C ASP A 759 -25.66 -0.75 -25.79
N ALA A 760 -26.85 -0.17 -25.62
CA ALA A 760 -28.09 -0.72 -26.16
C ALA A 760 -28.18 -0.67 -27.69
N ALA A 761 -27.53 0.29 -28.36
CA ALA A 761 -27.54 0.37 -29.82
C ALA A 761 -26.67 -0.74 -30.45
N GLU A 762 -25.49 -1.02 -29.89
CA GLU A 762 -24.65 -2.15 -30.29
C GLU A 762 -25.35 -3.49 -30.03
N TRP A 763 -25.93 -3.64 -28.84
CA TRP A 763 -26.65 -4.86 -28.44
C TRP A 763 -27.83 -5.19 -29.38
N VAL A 764 -28.61 -4.17 -29.76
CA VAL A 764 -29.76 -4.32 -30.67
C VAL A 764 -29.35 -4.49 -32.14
N ARG A 765 -28.16 -4.03 -32.54
CA ARG A 765 -27.65 -4.14 -33.92
C ARG A 765 -26.94 -5.47 -34.20
N THR A 766 -26.30 -6.04 -33.19
CA THR A 766 -25.50 -7.28 -33.29
C THR A 766 -26.30 -8.55 -33.02
N ARG A 767 -27.58 -8.43 -32.62
CA ARG A 767 -28.41 -9.53 -32.18
C ARG A 767 -29.86 -9.44 -32.67
N ASP A 768 -30.31 -10.50 -33.32
CA ASP A 768 -31.70 -10.64 -33.79
C ASP A 768 -32.65 -11.23 -32.72
N ASP A 769 -32.12 -11.76 -31.61
CA ASP A 769 -32.89 -12.39 -30.52
C ASP A 769 -33.32 -11.43 -29.40
N VAL A 770 -33.08 -10.12 -29.57
CA VAL A 770 -33.40 -9.10 -28.56
C VAL A 770 -34.89 -8.77 -28.58
N ASP A 771 -35.55 -8.91 -27.43
CA ASP A 771 -36.89 -8.36 -27.20
C ASP A 771 -36.81 -6.83 -27.11
N ARG A 772 -36.88 -6.19 -28.28
CA ARG A 772 -36.79 -4.72 -28.44
C ARG A 772 -37.95 -4.00 -27.74
N LEU A 773 -39.14 -4.62 -27.66
CA LEU A 773 -40.29 -4.04 -26.94
C LEU A 773 -40.02 -4.00 -25.43
N LYS A 774 -39.42 -5.05 -24.87
CA LYS A 774 -39.03 -5.08 -23.46
C LYS A 774 -37.98 -4.02 -23.14
N VAL A 775 -36.97 -3.84 -24.00
CA VAL A 775 -35.96 -2.78 -23.83
C VAL A 775 -36.63 -1.39 -23.79
N LEU A 776 -37.61 -1.14 -24.67
CA LEU A 776 -38.33 0.13 -24.70
C LEU A 776 -39.23 0.35 -23.47
N LEU A 777 -39.87 -0.70 -22.95
CA LEU A 777 -40.61 -0.65 -21.69
C LEU A 777 -39.69 -0.39 -20.50
N GLU A 778 -38.51 -1.04 -20.45
CA GLU A 778 -37.52 -0.83 -19.40
C GLU A 778 -36.98 0.61 -19.39
N ILE A 779 -36.71 1.19 -20.57
CA ILE A 779 -36.36 2.61 -20.71
C ILE A 779 -37.52 3.52 -20.26
N ALA A 780 -38.76 3.24 -20.68
CA ALA A 780 -39.93 4.03 -20.31
C ALA A 780 -40.15 4.06 -18.78
N ARG A 781 -40.01 2.91 -18.11
CA ARG A 781 -40.09 2.79 -16.64
C ARG A 781 -38.95 3.53 -15.93
N GLY A 782 -37.77 3.61 -16.55
CA GLY A 782 -36.69 4.47 -16.08
C GLY A 782 -37.08 5.94 -16.09
N ILE A 783 -37.65 6.43 -17.19
CA ILE A 783 -38.08 7.84 -17.34
C ILE A 783 -39.25 8.17 -16.41
N GLU A 784 -40.25 7.30 -16.31
CA GLU A 784 -41.37 7.43 -15.38
C GLU A 784 -40.88 7.61 -13.93
N TYR A 785 -39.96 6.75 -13.48
CA TYR A 785 -39.36 6.85 -12.15
C TYR A 785 -38.69 8.21 -11.89
N LEU A 786 -38.05 8.82 -12.90
CA LEU A 786 -37.42 10.15 -12.80
C LEU A 786 -38.47 11.28 -12.79
N HIS A 787 -39.50 11.19 -13.64
CA HIS A 787 -40.56 12.20 -13.78
C HIS A 787 -41.48 12.29 -12.57
N LEU A 788 -41.66 11.17 -11.85
CA LEU A 788 -42.46 11.04 -10.62
C LEU A 788 -41.69 11.46 -9.34
N ARG A 789 -40.42 11.87 -9.43
CA ARG A 789 -39.69 12.45 -8.30
C ARG A 789 -40.28 13.81 -7.91
N SER A 790 -40.03 14.23 -6.66
CA SER A 790 -40.36 15.57 -6.19
C SER A 790 -39.10 16.22 -5.56
N PRO A 791 -38.52 17.27 -6.19
CA PRO A 791 -38.82 17.75 -7.54
C PRO A 791 -38.53 16.70 -8.62
N ALA A 792 -39.16 16.85 -9.79
CA ALA A 792 -38.99 15.92 -10.91
C ALA A 792 -37.59 16.01 -11.52
N VAL A 793 -37.09 14.86 -11.99
CA VAL A 793 -35.79 14.74 -12.66
C VAL A 793 -36.06 14.54 -14.15
N ILE A 794 -35.54 15.43 -15.00
CA ILE A 794 -35.88 15.56 -16.43
C ILE A 794 -34.67 15.20 -17.30
N HIS A 795 -34.60 13.97 -17.82
CA HIS A 795 -33.38 13.34 -18.29
C HIS A 795 -32.54 14.14 -19.33
N GLY A 796 -33.16 14.78 -20.32
CA GLY A 796 -32.56 15.79 -21.19
C GLY A 796 -31.68 15.32 -22.37
N ASP A 797 -31.11 14.12 -22.34
CA ASP A 797 -30.36 13.58 -23.51
C ASP A 797 -30.53 12.05 -23.66
N LEU A 798 -31.78 11.58 -23.79
CA LEU A 798 -32.10 10.15 -23.91
C LEU A 798 -31.73 9.61 -25.30
N ARG A 799 -30.91 8.55 -25.35
CA ARG A 799 -30.33 7.94 -26.58
C ARG A 799 -30.01 6.46 -26.37
N LEU A 800 -29.85 5.69 -27.45
CA LEU A 800 -29.25 4.34 -27.37
C LEU A 800 -27.72 4.33 -27.56
N TRP A 801 -27.20 5.19 -28.45
CA TRP A 801 -25.77 5.25 -28.81
C TRP A 801 -24.85 5.75 -27.69
N PHE A 802 -25.42 6.43 -26.69
CA PHE A 802 -24.74 6.84 -25.46
C PHE A 802 -25.75 6.74 -24.33
N GLY A 803 -25.36 6.13 -23.21
CA GLY A 803 -26.23 6.05 -22.04
C GLY A 803 -26.55 7.45 -21.50
N VAL A 804 -27.82 7.84 -21.60
CA VAL A 804 -28.60 8.50 -20.53
C VAL A 804 -27.79 9.53 -19.68
N HIS A 805 -27.36 10.67 -20.26
CA HIS A 805 -26.62 11.73 -19.52
C HIS A 805 -26.76 13.19 -20.02
N TYR A 806 -26.94 14.12 -19.08
CA TYR A 806 -27.26 15.57 -19.21
C TYR A 806 -26.18 16.53 -19.76
N ARG A 807 -26.62 17.76 -20.11
CA ARG A 807 -25.86 18.91 -20.71
C ARG A 807 -26.15 20.27 -20.02
N PHE A 808 -25.15 21.18 -19.93
CA PHE A 808 -25.20 22.59 -20.45
C PHE A 808 -23.89 23.41 -20.29
N TRP A 809 -23.75 24.47 -21.12
CA TRP A 809 -22.63 25.42 -21.23
C TRP A 809 -23.09 26.74 -21.88
N PRO A 810 -22.48 27.91 -21.58
CA PRO A 810 -22.51 29.05 -22.51
C PRO A 810 -21.12 29.61 -22.92
N ARG A 811 -20.94 29.71 -24.25
CA ARG A 811 -20.02 30.54 -25.07
C ARG A 811 -18.48 30.33 -25.11
N GLU A 812 -17.99 30.62 -26.33
CA GLU A 812 -16.62 30.88 -26.84
C GLU A 812 -15.52 29.79 -26.95
N GLY A 813 -14.94 29.69 -28.15
CA GLY A 813 -13.51 29.34 -28.32
C GLY A 813 -13.11 28.03 -29.02
N ALA A 814 -13.43 27.90 -30.32
CA ALA A 814 -12.64 27.23 -31.38
C ALA A 814 -12.31 25.70 -31.35
N ARG A 815 -12.79 25.04 -32.41
CA ARG A 815 -12.15 24.04 -33.32
C ARG A 815 -11.46 22.77 -32.75
N GLY A 816 -12.08 21.63 -33.04
CA GLY A 816 -11.49 20.29 -33.16
C GLY A 816 -12.57 19.32 -33.64
N ALA A 817 -12.36 18.62 -34.76
CA ALA A 817 -13.41 17.83 -35.42
C ALA A 817 -13.24 16.31 -35.18
N ASP A 818 -14.39 15.64 -34.96
CA ASP A 818 -14.71 14.23 -35.25
C ASP A 818 -16.21 14.07 -34.88
N ALA A 819 -17.16 14.36 -35.78
CA ALA A 819 -17.73 13.45 -36.78
C ALA A 819 -18.88 12.57 -36.24
N HIS A 820 -20.13 13.01 -36.50
CA HIS A 820 -21.42 12.28 -36.43
C HIS A 820 -22.07 12.00 -35.06
N THR A 821 -22.56 13.03 -34.35
CA THR A 821 -23.79 12.94 -33.52
C THR A 821 -24.25 14.32 -33.00
N TYR A 822 -25.28 14.90 -33.63
CA TYR A 822 -26.13 15.94 -32.99
C TYR A 822 -27.22 15.26 -32.14
N SER A 823 -27.74 15.95 -31.10
CA SER A 823 -28.85 15.41 -30.29
C SER A 823 -30.24 15.81 -30.74
N SER A 824 -31.16 14.85 -30.71
CA SER A 824 -32.59 15.04 -30.97
C SER A 824 -33.24 16.04 -30.03
N SER A 825 -32.81 16.10 -28.75
CA SER A 825 -33.25 17.13 -27.81
C SER A 825 -32.53 18.47 -28.06
N GLN A 826 -31.29 18.44 -28.54
CA GLN A 826 -30.52 19.66 -28.85
C GLN A 826 -31.06 20.40 -30.07
N VAL A 827 -31.50 19.69 -31.12
CA VAL A 827 -32.14 20.34 -32.27
C VAL A 827 -33.46 21.01 -31.88
N GLU A 828 -34.17 20.47 -30.89
CA GLU A 828 -35.39 21.08 -30.34
C GLU A 828 -35.09 22.29 -29.43
N THR A 829 -34.03 22.24 -28.59
CA THR A 829 -33.67 23.39 -27.74
C THR A 829 -32.93 24.51 -28.46
N ASP A 830 -32.21 24.23 -29.55
CA ASP A 830 -31.53 25.26 -30.36
C ASP A 830 -32.51 26.05 -31.26
N LEU A 831 -33.79 25.67 -31.28
CA LEU A 831 -34.86 26.21 -32.13
C LEU A 831 -35.61 27.39 -31.50
N GLU A 832 -35.77 27.40 -30.17
CA GLU A 832 -36.37 28.49 -29.41
C GLU A 832 -35.33 29.11 -28.48
N SER A 833 -35.18 30.43 -28.54
CA SER A 833 -34.00 31.14 -27.99
C SER A 833 -33.90 31.18 -26.45
N ASP A 834 -34.73 30.42 -25.73
CA ASP A 834 -34.74 30.27 -24.25
C ASP A 834 -35.25 28.87 -23.80
N ALA A 835 -35.21 27.85 -24.67
CA ALA A 835 -35.80 26.54 -24.37
C ALA A 835 -35.13 25.83 -23.17
N THR A 836 -35.92 25.54 -22.14
CA THR A 836 -35.50 24.71 -21.00
C THR A 836 -35.90 23.24 -21.22
N VAL A 837 -35.14 22.32 -20.63
CA VAL A 837 -35.42 20.88 -20.75
C VAL A 837 -36.64 20.51 -19.88
N THR A 838 -37.65 19.86 -20.47
CA THR A 838 -38.91 19.49 -19.78
C THR A 838 -39.26 18.00 -19.92
N ARG A 839 -40.28 17.49 -19.20
CA ARG A 839 -40.68 16.07 -19.29
C ARG A 839 -41.03 15.67 -20.72
N GLU A 840 -41.59 16.62 -21.45
CA GLU A 840 -42.08 16.50 -22.81
C GLU A 840 -40.93 16.43 -23.83
N THR A 841 -39.73 16.93 -23.52
CA THR A 841 -38.52 16.73 -24.34
C THR A 841 -37.89 15.34 -24.13
N ASP A 842 -38.04 14.75 -22.93
CA ASP A 842 -37.71 13.32 -22.70
C ASP A 842 -38.63 12.39 -23.49
N VAL A 843 -39.93 12.72 -23.55
CA VAL A 843 -40.94 11.95 -24.32
C VAL A 843 -40.61 11.95 -25.81
N TRP A 844 -40.31 13.12 -26.38
CA TRP A 844 -39.82 13.23 -27.77
C TRP A 844 -38.58 12.37 -28.01
N SER A 845 -37.61 12.44 -27.08
CA SER A 845 -36.37 11.67 -27.13
C SER A 845 -36.62 10.16 -26.99
N TRP A 846 -37.61 9.73 -26.21
CA TRP A 846 -38.05 8.33 -26.13
C TRP A 846 -38.63 7.85 -27.47
N GLY A 847 -39.46 8.64 -28.14
CA GLY A 847 -39.95 8.30 -29.49
C GLY A 847 -38.81 8.11 -30.50
N MET A 848 -37.81 9.00 -30.48
CA MET A 848 -36.61 8.87 -31.33
C MET A 848 -35.77 7.63 -30.98
N THR A 849 -35.59 7.36 -29.68
CA THR A 849 -34.93 6.17 -29.13
C THR A 849 -35.65 4.88 -29.52
N ALA A 850 -36.99 4.89 -29.56
CA ALA A 850 -37.81 3.77 -30.02
C ALA A 850 -37.60 3.47 -31.51
N LEU A 851 -37.48 4.50 -32.36
CA LEU A 851 -37.17 4.29 -33.77
C LEU A 851 -35.78 3.69 -33.97
N GLU A 852 -34.80 4.18 -33.21
CA GLU A 852 -33.43 3.67 -33.23
C GLU A 852 -33.39 2.20 -32.79
N ALA A 853 -34.10 1.82 -31.72
CA ALA A 853 -34.19 0.43 -31.26
C ALA A 853 -34.84 -0.47 -32.32
N MET A 854 -35.97 -0.07 -32.88
CA MET A 854 -36.73 -0.94 -33.77
C MET A 854 -36.11 -1.09 -35.16
N THR A 855 -35.24 -0.17 -35.57
CA THR A 855 -34.55 -0.22 -36.89
C THR A 855 -33.06 -0.57 -36.81
N ALA A 856 -32.44 -0.44 -35.63
CA ALA A 856 -30.99 -0.41 -35.44
C ALA A 856 -30.26 0.66 -36.30
N GLN A 857 -30.97 1.73 -36.68
CA GLN A 857 -30.46 2.85 -37.47
C GLN A 857 -30.86 4.19 -36.82
N PRO A 858 -30.08 5.28 -37.01
CA PRO A 858 -30.47 6.60 -36.57
C PRO A 858 -31.82 7.03 -37.19
N PRO A 859 -32.69 7.78 -36.48
CA PRO A 859 -34.02 8.20 -36.96
C PRO A 859 -34.03 8.86 -38.35
N TYR A 860 -32.97 9.60 -38.70
CA TYR A 860 -32.79 10.25 -40.00
C TYR A 860 -31.67 9.60 -40.85
N SER A 861 -31.51 8.27 -40.80
CA SER A 861 -30.41 7.54 -41.48
C SER A 861 -30.27 7.79 -42.99
N HIS A 862 -31.34 8.25 -43.64
CA HIS A 862 -31.36 8.64 -45.05
C HIS A 862 -30.70 10.01 -45.34
N ARG A 863 -30.39 10.81 -44.31
CA ARG A 863 -29.70 12.11 -44.42
C ARG A 863 -28.19 11.94 -44.19
N ARG A 864 -27.39 12.47 -45.12
CA ARG A 864 -25.91 12.38 -45.09
C ARG A 864 -25.21 13.54 -44.37
N ARG A 865 -25.96 14.54 -43.89
CA ARG A 865 -25.42 15.75 -43.24
C ARG A 865 -26.30 16.14 -42.08
N ASP A 866 -25.70 16.30 -40.90
CA ASP A 866 -26.38 16.67 -39.65
C ASP A 866 -27.12 18.01 -39.79
N THR A 867 -26.59 18.95 -40.60
CA THR A 867 -27.27 20.21 -40.95
C THR A 867 -28.58 20.01 -41.72
N GLN A 868 -28.72 18.93 -42.50
CA GLN A 868 -29.99 18.60 -43.14
C GLN A 868 -30.98 18.01 -42.13
N VAL A 869 -30.50 17.22 -41.16
CA VAL A 869 -31.35 16.69 -40.07
C VAL A 869 -31.88 17.83 -39.20
N MET A 870 -31.03 18.81 -38.88
CA MET A 870 -31.45 20.04 -38.21
C MET A 870 -32.52 20.78 -39.02
N LEU A 871 -32.26 21.11 -40.28
CA LEU A 871 -33.21 21.84 -41.13
C LEU A 871 -34.53 21.07 -41.35
N ASP A 872 -34.49 19.75 -41.37
CA ASP A 872 -35.68 18.89 -41.44
C ASP A 872 -36.54 19.02 -40.17
N ILE A 873 -35.94 18.88 -38.98
CA ILE A 873 -36.65 19.02 -37.70
C ILE A 873 -37.19 20.45 -37.53
N ILE A 874 -36.39 21.47 -37.85
CA ILE A 874 -36.80 22.89 -37.93
C ILE A 874 -37.99 23.08 -38.87
N GLY A 875 -38.04 22.33 -39.98
CA GLY A 875 -39.14 22.32 -40.94
C GLY A 875 -40.33 21.43 -40.57
N GLY A 876 -40.37 20.84 -39.36
CA GLY A 876 -41.42 19.92 -38.92
C GLY A 876 -41.42 18.55 -39.61
N VAL A 877 -40.32 18.17 -40.26
CA VAL A 877 -40.20 16.90 -40.99
C VAL A 877 -39.85 15.77 -40.03
N LEU A 878 -40.85 14.95 -39.70
CA LEU A 878 -40.70 13.77 -38.84
C LEU A 878 -39.99 12.60 -39.55
N PRO A 879 -39.45 11.62 -38.80
CA PRO A 879 -38.88 10.41 -39.37
C PRO A 879 -39.89 9.59 -40.19
N THR A 880 -39.46 9.10 -41.36
CA THR A 880 -40.31 8.27 -42.23
C THR A 880 -40.51 6.86 -41.66
N ARG A 881 -41.75 6.35 -41.65
CA ARG A 881 -42.05 4.96 -41.26
C ARG A 881 -41.23 3.95 -42.08
N PRO A 882 -40.51 3.01 -41.43
CA PRO A 882 -39.73 2.00 -42.14
C PRO A 882 -40.58 1.13 -43.07
N ARG A 883 -40.04 0.79 -44.25
CA ARG A 883 -40.70 -0.10 -45.23
C ARG A 883 -40.44 -1.60 -44.98
N THR A 884 -39.64 -1.92 -43.97
CA THR A 884 -39.24 -3.27 -43.58
C THR A 884 -39.14 -3.38 -42.05
N GLY A 885 -39.11 -4.61 -41.53
CA GLY A 885 -39.00 -4.89 -40.10
C GLY A 885 -40.35 -4.90 -39.37
N TYR A 886 -40.32 -4.84 -38.03
CA TYR A 886 -41.52 -4.86 -37.18
C TYR A 886 -42.44 -3.67 -37.46
N LEU A 887 -41.86 -2.45 -37.55
CA LEU A 887 -42.62 -1.22 -37.76
C LEU A 887 -43.32 -1.14 -39.12
N SER A 888 -43.03 -2.02 -40.09
CA SER A 888 -43.70 -2.03 -41.39
C SER A 888 -44.89 -2.99 -41.47
N ARG A 889 -45.28 -3.63 -40.36
CA ARG A 889 -46.37 -4.63 -40.30
C ARG A 889 -47.49 -4.14 -39.37
N PRO A 890 -48.71 -4.70 -39.46
CA PRO A 890 -49.84 -4.30 -38.61
C PRO A 890 -49.57 -4.42 -37.10
N GLU A 891 -48.78 -5.41 -36.68
CA GLU A 891 -48.37 -5.59 -35.28
C GLU A 891 -47.51 -4.40 -34.77
N GLY A 892 -46.89 -3.65 -35.68
CA GLY A 892 -46.15 -2.43 -35.41
C GLY A 892 -46.97 -1.15 -35.41
N ASP A 893 -48.26 -1.18 -35.80
CA ASP A 893 -49.09 0.04 -35.91
C ASP A 893 -49.26 0.75 -34.56
N GLY A 894 -49.51 0.00 -33.48
CA GLY A 894 -49.69 0.58 -32.14
C GLY A 894 -48.44 1.27 -31.61
N LEU A 895 -47.25 0.68 -31.82
CA LEU A 895 -45.99 1.30 -31.44
C LEU A 895 -45.69 2.54 -32.29
N TRP A 896 -45.94 2.47 -33.61
CA TRP A 896 -45.75 3.62 -34.50
C TRP A 896 -46.65 4.81 -34.12
N ALA A 897 -47.93 4.56 -33.83
CA ALA A 897 -48.88 5.60 -33.39
C ALA A 897 -48.50 6.22 -32.02
N LEU A 898 -47.90 5.44 -31.11
CA LEU A 898 -47.33 5.95 -29.86
C LEU A 898 -46.13 6.87 -30.14
N MET A 899 -45.25 6.49 -31.06
CA MET A 899 -44.09 7.30 -31.46
C MET A 899 -44.50 8.62 -32.14
N GLU A 900 -45.49 8.59 -33.04
CA GLU A 900 -46.06 9.80 -33.66
C GLU A 900 -46.65 10.78 -32.65
N ARG A 901 -47.26 10.30 -31.55
CA ARG A 901 -47.71 11.16 -30.45
C ARG A 901 -46.56 11.69 -29.59
N CYS A 902 -45.47 10.94 -29.42
CA CYS A 902 -44.25 11.45 -28.79
C CYS A 902 -43.61 12.59 -29.60
N TRP A 903 -43.82 12.60 -30.93
CA TRP A 903 -43.31 13.62 -31.85
C TRP A 903 -44.29 14.75 -32.18
N LYS A 904 -45.24 15.05 -31.29
CA LYS A 904 -46.10 16.23 -31.45
C LYS A 904 -45.30 17.53 -31.32
N ALA A 905 -45.58 18.48 -32.21
CA ALA A 905 -44.91 19.78 -32.22
C ALA A 905 -45.22 20.58 -30.94
N ASP A 906 -46.48 20.56 -30.47
CA ASP A 906 -46.85 21.06 -29.15
C ASP A 906 -46.39 20.05 -28.06
N PRO A 907 -45.52 20.45 -27.12
CA PRO A 907 -45.12 19.59 -26.00
C PRO A 907 -46.29 19.11 -25.14
N GLY A 908 -47.35 19.92 -24.99
CA GLY A 908 -48.53 19.60 -24.19
C GLY A 908 -49.46 18.55 -24.81
N GLU A 909 -49.31 18.24 -26.12
CA GLU A 909 -50.01 17.13 -26.77
C GLU A 909 -49.28 15.78 -26.65
N ARG A 910 -48.06 15.76 -26.07
CA ARG A 910 -47.25 14.54 -25.92
C ARG A 910 -47.74 13.72 -24.72
N PRO A 911 -47.74 12.37 -24.79
CA PRO A 911 -48.14 11.52 -23.68
C PRO A 911 -47.15 11.64 -22.51
N SER A 912 -47.66 11.52 -21.28
CA SER A 912 -46.80 11.40 -20.09
C SER A 912 -46.00 10.09 -20.10
N SER A 913 -44.89 10.05 -19.35
CA SER A 913 -44.07 8.84 -19.21
C SER A 913 -44.85 7.65 -18.62
N SER A 914 -45.83 7.88 -17.74
CA SER A 914 -46.75 6.85 -17.25
C SER A 914 -47.70 6.31 -18.32
N GLU A 915 -48.20 7.16 -19.24
CA GLU A 915 -49.01 6.71 -20.37
C GLU A 915 -48.19 5.89 -21.36
N ILE A 916 -46.93 6.27 -21.62
CA ILE A 916 -45.99 5.48 -22.43
C ILE A 916 -45.78 4.10 -21.80
N VAL A 917 -45.53 4.02 -20.48
CA VAL A 917 -45.38 2.74 -19.76
C VAL A 917 -46.65 1.89 -19.87
N ALA A 918 -47.83 2.48 -19.64
CA ALA A 918 -49.12 1.77 -19.72
C ALA A 918 -49.43 1.24 -21.13
N GLU A 919 -49.05 1.97 -22.18
CA GLU A 919 -49.22 1.51 -23.56
C GLU A 919 -48.17 0.47 -23.98
N MET A 920 -46.92 0.60 -23.50
CA MET A 920 -45.89 -0.42 -23.71
C MET A 920 -46.24 -1.76 -23.05
N TRP A 921 -46.89 -1.76 -21.87
CA TRP A 921 -47.42 -2.99 -21.27
C TRP A 921 -48.49 -3.66 -22.15
N LYS A 922 -49.45 -2.89 -22.68
CA LYS A 922 -50.46 -3.38 -23.63
C LYS A 922 -49.83 -3.98 -24.89
N LEU A 923 -48.81 -3.31 -25.45
CA LEU A 923 -48.05 -3.81 -26.61
C LEU A 923 -47.24 -5.09 -26.30
N GLN A 924 -46.91 -5.35 -25.03
CA GLN A 924 -46.32 -6.62 -24.58
C GLN A 924 -47.35 -7.70 -24.20
N GLY A 925 -48.66 -7.46 -24.38
CA GLY A 925 -49.71 -8.41 -24.04
C GLY A 925 -49.85 -8.67 -22.54
N ARG A 926 -49.56 -7.65 -21.71
CA ARG A 926 -49.70 -7.70 -20.25
C ARG A 926 -50.62 -6.56 -19.82
N GLU A 927 -51.79 -6.90 -19.27
CA GLU A 927 -52.74 -5.95 -18.67
C GLU A 927 -52.31 -5.51 -17.26
#